data_AF-A0A848ZC70-F1
#
_entry.id   AF-A0A848ZC70-F1
#
_cell.length_a   1.000
_cell.length_b   1.000
_cell.length_c   1.000
_cell.angle_alpha   90.00
_cell.angle_beta   90.00
_cell.angle_gamma   90.00
#
_symmetry.space_group_name_H-M   'P 1'
#
loop_
_entity.id
_entity.type
_entity.pdbx_description
1 polymer ?
#
loop_
_entity_poly.entity_id
_entity_poly.type
_entity_poly.pdbx_seq_one_letter_code
_entity_poly.pdbx_strand_id
1 'polypeptide(L)'
;MFTKIILKYRHAFLIVSILCLPFMIHFSALFSSFSSAAPVKNISLLDKALEVIAMGRGDLSVRSDLFEAPLVFDRFSRWMENPLEAPKEAQHVANHLLQVADDPVLWLKELSRLSDITLYEPLPLERQQSHLLPSHLPKPLREAVIHILDAMHTAEMMLNDIRDEISPQQMKDFENYLYPEYVSEKDSEKKAGKPIKFRDLRRTINVAGNVDRREILKAGLILLTSLGRARELLSSMDDWKEGVESFSFTTTLGRVIIGGVGSDIHQHEASLIIDLGGDDLYKGKVASGRHGKCSVVLDLDGDDHYMGEDSTQGAGFWGIGILFDLQGNDFYKANNFSQGASLFGVGLLMDGAGMDRYLGNEFVQAASWFGWGGIVDLAGEDAYQCKHSGQAYAGVQGISCLSDIKGNDKYLSGTRTPDPREPDMNQSFSQGFAYGIRNLSGGGFALLADRSGSDFYQCQYFGQGSSYWMGIGILYDQDGKDTYIARRYSQGAGIHFSFGLLMDVRGNDHTFSWGVSQGCGHDYGVGILVNEVGNDTYVSDWLSMGASEANGVGIFVDNSGNDGYDTNTGMAVGSLTKVRRAGGIGLFIDAAGKDRYSKKGADNSIWSESRWAIGIDENNGGTSGLNMHIPEMITPINEVSEENRGKEERRLTSMMAKAETLPYPEDIETTLSVASHWGLERKIPKEARGKLLELEGSKSVPVMVEKLDTPDVLSLGLMNELFTVHAYYAVPALIEVTNASDPLVKSRALYFLGRLKDSKALKSCIKALEDPSWRVKSAAIRAIGEILNEGRLQALKTMKQAVLKTLARNDPSLIKDYLADGENALRVLPVLSNVIPIDYQDHKQYERVILWKGKGDTLEEYASCVFDHLEELLLILERWTGDFRQSPSVAERLRPYLSDREPALRKTAAYSLGQMNEKSAIPNLIALLNDPDLHVRDASVLSLAHFEDDALDPLRLAMKGENPSFRILALDVLSKVNSERAKALIEEYLNNPNPNVRRMARRALGR
;
A
#
# COMPACT_ATOMS: atom_id res chain seq x y z
N MET A 1 56.50 -18.19 52.08
CA MET A 1 56.87 -16.87 51.51
C MET A 1 55.68 -15.90 51.36
N PHE A 2 54.43 -16.31 51.63
CA PHE A 2 53.26 -15.42 51.57
C PHE A 2 52.76 -14.87 52.92
N THR A 3 53.36 -15.30 54.04
CA THR A 3 52.93 -14.89 55.39
C THR A 3 53.79 -13.78 56.01
N LYS A 4 54.80 -13.25 55.29
CA LYS A 4 55.70 -12.17 55.77
C LYS A 4 55.45 -10.78 55.16
N ILE A 5 54.47 -10.61 54.26
CA ILE A 5 54.20 -9.32 53.60
C ILE A 5 53.04 -8.53 54.26
N ILE A 6 52.08 -9.22 54.88
CA ILE A 6 50.87 -8.58 55.43
C ILE A 6 51.13 -7.82 56.76
N LEU A 7 52.25 -8.09 57.45
CA LEU A 7 52.59 -7.42 58.71
C LEU A 7 53.38 -6.10 58.55
N LYS A 8 53.75 -5.68 57.33
CA LYS A 8 54.62 -4.50 57.11
C LYS A 8 53.90 -3.18 56.77
N TYR A 9 52.58 -3.17 56.59
CA TYR A 9 51.85 -1.98 56.09
C TYR A 9 50.66 -1.50 56.94
N ARG A 10 50.56 -1.90 58.22
CA ARG A 10 49.48 -1.44 59.11
C ARG A 10 49.59 0.01 59.59
N HIS A 11 50.72 0.70 59.38
CA HIS A 11 50.91 2.10 59.79
C HIS A 11 50.81 3.14 58.66
N ALA A 12 50.69 2.72 57.39
CA ALA A 12 50.52 3.65 56.26
C ALA A 12 49.06 4.12 56.08
N PHE A 13 48.08 3.34 56.54
CA PHE A 13 46.66 3.64 56.37
C PHE A 13 46.12 4.70 57.34
N LEU A 14 46.77 4.87 58.51
CA LEU A 14 46.32 5.81 59.54
C LEU A 14 46.80 7.25 59.28
N ILE A 15 47.92 7.44 58.57
CA ILE A 15 48.48 8.77 58.28
C ILE A 15 47.79 9.43 57.07
N VAL A 16 47.35 8.65 56.07
CA VAL A 16 46.59 9.17 54.92
C VAL A 16 45.20 9.65 55.34
N SER A 17 44.60 9.03 56.37
CA SER A 17 43.26 9.39 56.84
C SER A 17 43.22 10.71 57.64
N ILE A 18 44.36 11.18 58.19
CA ILE A 18 44.41 12.39 59.04
C ILE A 18 44.80 13.64 58.24
N LEU A 19 45.45 13.50 57.08
CA LEU A 19 45.79 14.64 56.20
C LEU A 19 44.65 15.07 55.25
N CYS A 20 43.58 14.28 55.10
CA CYS A 20 42.45 14.60 54.22
C CYS A 20 41.31 15.39 54.90
N LEU A 21 41.34 15.58 56.23
CA LEU A 21 40.25 16.25 56.95
C LEU A 21 40.13 17.79 56.74
N PRO A 22 41.19 18.56 56.43
CA PRO A 22 41.05 19.98 56.11
C PRO A 22 40.61 20.27 54.66
N PHE A 23 40.71 19.30 53.74
CA PHE A 23 40.34 19.48 52.32
C PHE A 23 38.83 19.27 52.05
N MET A 24 38.10 18.62 52.97
CA MET A 24 36.66 18.39 52.82
C MET A 24 35.77 19.54 53.30
N ILE A 25 36.31 20.58 53.96
CA ILE A 25 35.50 21.69 54.52
C ILE A 25 35.51 22.96 53.63
N HIS A 26 36.36 23.03 52.58
CA HIS A 26 36.31 24.12 51.58
C HIS A 26 35.61 23.74 50.26
N PHE A 27 35.19 22.47 50.08
CA PHE A 27 34.48 22.05 48.86
C PHE A 27 32.97 22.27 48.92
N SER A 28 32.37 22.48 50.11
CA SER A 28 30.93 22.72 50.26
C SER A 28 30.50 24.18 50.05
N ALA A 29 31.44 25.13 49.98
CA ALA A 29 31.12 26.56 49.78
C ALA A 29 31.29 27.06 48.33
N LEU A 30 31.81 26.22 47.42
CA LEU A 30 31.92 26.50 45.98
C LEU A 30 30.78 25.91 45.14
N PHE A 31 29.94 25.05 45.73
CA PHE A 31 28.77 24.45 45.06
C PHE A 31 27.46 25.22 45.26
N SER A 32 27.43 26.27 46.10
CA SER A 32 26.24 27.10 46.32
C SER A 32 26.18 28.37 45.46
N SER A 33 27.10 28.55 44.49
CA SER A 33 27.10 29.68 43.55
C SER A 33 27.12 29.28 42.06
N PHE A 34 26.90 28.00 41.75
CA PHE A 34 26.58 27.52 40.40
C PHE A 34 25.24 26.75 40.40
N SER A 35 24.21 27.32 41.04
CA SER A 35 22.82 26.90 40.84
C SER A 35 22.15 27.75 39.75
N SER A 36 22.70 27.68 38.55
CA SER A 36 21.92 27.79 37.31
C SER A 36 22.48 26.77 36.35
N ALA A 37 22.27 25.48 36.67
CA ALA A 37 22.34 24.47 35.63
C ALA A 37 21.36 24.91 34.55
N ALA A 38 21.87 25.22 33.37
CA ALA A 38 21.04 25.36 32.18
C ALA A 38 20.12 24.13 32.11
N PRO A 39 18.84 24.28 31.69
CA PRO A 39 17.95 23.14 31.59
C PRO A 39 18.64 22.06 30.77
N VAL A 40 18.68 20.83 31.30
CA VAL A 40 19.00 19.66 30.49
C VAL A 40 18.04 19.76 29.31
N LYS A 41 18.56 19.99 28.09
CA LYS A 41 17.71 19.96 26.91
C LYS A 41 17.07 18.58 26.90
N ASN A 42 15.74 18.51 27.03
CA ASN A 42 14.99 17.34 26.59
C ASN A 42 15.20 17.26 25.08
N ILE A 43 16.25 16.55 24.67
CA ILE A 43 16.55 16.27 23.27
C ILE A 43 15.53 15.23 22.80
N SER A 44 14.86 15.47 21.68
CA SER A 44 13.90 14.51 21.13
C SER A 44 14.61 13.24 20.67
N LEU A 45 13.89 12.11 20.57
CA LEU A 45 14.51 10.85 20.18
C LEU A 45 15.06 10.90 18.74
N LEU A 46 14.40 11.64 17.86
CA LEU A 46 14.89 11.97 16.51
C LEU A 46 16.21 12.73 16.56
N ASP A 47 16.31 13.79 17.36
CA ASP A 47 17.56 14.56 17.48
C ASP A 47 18.68 13.68 18.03
N LYS A 48 18.38 12.82 19.02
CA LYS A 48 19.33 11.83 19.56
C LYS A 48 19.78 10.84 18.47
N ALA A 49 18.85 10.32 17.67
CA ALA A 49 19.17 9.40 16.58
C ALA A 49 20.09 10.05 15.53
N LEU A 50 19.79 11.29 15.14
CA LEU A 50 20.59 12.07 14.20
C LEU A 50 21.98 12.36 14.77
N GLU A 51 22.10 12.75 16.04
CA GLU A 51 23.38 12.97 16.70
C GLU A 51 24.27 11.71 16.68
N VAL A 52 23.70 10.52 16.89
CA VAL A 52 24.44 9.23 16.85
C VAL A 52 25.06 8.97 15.47
N ILE A 53 24.36 9.32 14.39
CA ILE A 53 24.87 9.20 13.02
C ILE A 53 25.62 10.45 12.54
N ALA A 54 25.89 11.40 13.44
CA ALA A 54 26.58 12.67 13.20
C ALA A 54 25.88 13.55 12.14
N MET A 55 24.54 13.63 12.23
CA MET A 55 23.66 14.47 11.42
C MET A 55 22.88 15.44 12.30
N GLY A 56 22.35 16.49 11.67
CA GLY A 56 21.28 17.32 12.21
C GLY A 56 20.02 17.24 11.34
N ARG A 57 18.92 17.84 11.81
CA ARG A 57 17.63 17.86 11.09
C ARG A 57 17.75 18.35 9.64
N GLY A 58 18.62 19.34 9.39
CA GLY A 58 18.85 19.89 8.06
C GLY A 58 19.51 18.93 7.07
N ASP A 59 20.16 17.86 7.52
CA ASP A 59 20.78 16.86 6.63
C ASP A 59 19.74 15.94 5.97
N LEU A 60 18.50 15.94 6.47
CA LEU A 60 17.37 15.24 5.85
C LEU A 60 16.84 15.97 4.61
N SER A 61 17.31 17.20 4.37
CA SER A 61 16.93 18.03 3.23
C SER A 61 17.32 17.36 1.90
N VAL A 62 16.35 17.22 1.00
CA VAL A 62 16.58 16.85 -0.39
C VAL A 62 16.35 18.10 -1.25
N ARG A 63 17.41 18.53 -1.95
CA ARG A 63 17.33 19.69 -2.84
C ARG A 63 16.25 19.52 -3.90
N SER A 64 15.31 20.47 -3.94
CA SER A 64 14.17 20.46 -4.86
C SER A 64 14.57 20.73 -6.32
N ASP A 65 15.73 21.36 -6.55
CA ASP A 65 16.25 21.74 -7.86
C ASP A 65 17.17 20.69 -8.52
N LEU A 66 17.27 19.48 -7.96
CA LEU A 66 18.09 18.40 -8.53
C LEU A 66 17.61 17.97 -9.92
N PHE A 67 16.32 18.10 -10.18
CA PHE A 67 15.69 17.79 -11.46
C PHE A 67 14.76 18.93 -11.85
N GLU A 68 14.96 19.49 -13.04
CA GLU A 68 14.06 20.50 -13.57
C GLU A 68 12.84 19.83 -14.22
N ALA A 69 11.65 20.19 -13.73
CA ALA A 69 10.40 19.93 -14.43
C ALA A 69 9.46 21.13 -14.27
N PRO A 70 8.64 21.44 -15.28
CA PRO A 70 7.59 22.43 -15.14
C PRO A 70 6.46 21.87 -14.26
N LEU A 71 5.57 22.76 -13.80
CA LEU A 71 4.30 22.39 -13.17
C LEU A 71 4.44 21.66 -11.82
N VAL A 72 5.45 22.03 -11.04
CA VAL A 72 5.69 21.52 -9.68
C VAL A 72 5.04 22.47 -8.67
N PHE A 73 4.40 21.94 -7.62
CA PHE A 73 3.86 22.75 -6.52
C PHE A 73 4.97 23.35 -5.66
N ASP A 74 4.81 24.58 -5.17
CA ASP A 74 5.82 25.22 -4.32
C ASP A 74 5.96 24.45 -2.99
N ARG A 75 4.82 23.92 -2.49
CA ARG A 75 4.78 23.02 -1.34
C ARG A 75 5.69 21.80 -1.49
N PHE A 76 5.79 21.21 -2.68
CA PHE A 76 6.66 20.05 -2.92
C PHE A 76 8.12 20.42 -2.64
N SER A 77 8.57 21.55 -3.18
CA SER A 77 9.94 22.04 -2.97
C SER A 77 10.22 22.31 -1.49
N ARG A 78 9.29 22.96 -0.79
CA ARG A 78 9.42 23.24 0.66
C ARG A 78 9.56 21.97 1.48
N TRP A 79 8.72 20.97 1.23
CA TRP A 79 8.72 19.71 2.00
C TRP A 79 9.90 18.81 1.63
N MET A 80 10.37 18.82 0.39
CA MET A 80 11.62 18.14 0.05
C MET A 80 12.81 18.75 0.78
N GLU A 81 12.85 20.08 0.91
CA GLU A 81 13.94 20.78 1.59
C GLU A 81 13.84 20.73 3.12
N ASN A 82 12.63 20.64 3.67
CA ASN A 82 12.35 20.59 5.12
C ASN A 82 11.33 19.49 5.45
N PRO A 83 11.69 18.20 5.29
CA PRO A 83 10.73 17.10 5.33
C PRO A 83 10.03 16.92 6.68
N LEU A 84 10.66 17.36 7.76
CA LEU A 84 10.09 17.26 9.12
C LEU A 84 8.93 18.22 9.38
N GLU A 85 8.71 19.24 8.53
CA GLU A 85 7.57 20.16 8.67
C GLU A 85 6.28 19.55 8.11
N ALA A 86 6.40 18.59 7.18
CA ALA A 86 5.29 18.05 6.43
C ALA A 86 4.23 17.35 7.30
N PRO A 87 4.57 16.46 8.27
CA PRO A 87 3.54 15.79 9.06
C PRO A 87 2.62 16.76 9.80
N LYS A 88 3.18 17.80 10.43
CA LYS A 88 2.41 18.81 11.15
C LYS A 88 1.51 19.64 10.22
N GLU A 89 2.05 20.09 9.09
CA GLU A 89 1.26 20.84 8.11
C GLU A 89 0.14 19.98 7.51
N ALA A 90 0.45 18.73 7.15
CA ALA A 90 -0.50 17.78 6.58
C ALA A 90 -1.62 17.45 7.57
N GLN A 91 -1.28 17.14 8.83
CA GLN A 91 -2.26 16.87 9.87
C GLN A 91 -3.17 18.08 10.12
N HIS A 92 -2.62 19.31 10.16
CA HIS A 92 -3.44 20.50 10.35
C HIS A 92 -4.49 20.64 9.24
N VAL A 93 -4.11 20.40 7.99
CA VAL A 93 -5.03 20.48 6.86
C VAL A 93 -6.04 19.34 6.88
N ALA A 94 -5.60 18.10 7.12
CA ALA A 94 -6.50 16.94 7.18
C ALA A 94 -7.56 17.14 8.28
N ASN A 95 -7.13 17.51 9.51
CA ASN A 95 -8.06 17.79 10.60
C ASN A 95 -9.05 18.90 10.29
N HIS A 96 -8.59 19.99 9.66
CA HIS A 96 -9.48 21.09 9.33
C HIS A 96 -10.47 20.70 8.21
N LEU A 97 -10.03 19.95 7.20
CA LEU A 97 -10.92 19.41 6.16
C LEU A 97 -11.99 18.50 6.76
N LEU A 98 -11.59 17.55 7.61
CA LEU A 98 -12.53 16.69 8.32
C LEU A 98 -13.47 17.52 9.21
N GLN A 99 -13.00 18.59 9.85
CA GLN A 99 -13.81 19.43 10.74
C GLN A 99 -14.91 20.18 10.00
N VAL A 100 -14.66 20.54 8.75
CA VAL A 100 -15.54 21.40 7.95
C VAL A 100 -16.18 20.64 6.80
N ALA A 101 -16.17 19.30 6.83
CA ALA A 101 -16.67 18.46 5.75
C ALA A 101 -18.15 18.70 5.43
N ASP A 102 -18.96 19.08 6.42
CA ASP A 102 -20.36 19.47 6.25
C ASP A 102 -20.55 20.87 5.61
N ASP A 103 -19.51 21.71 5.62
CA ASP A 103 -19.42 23.01 4.94
C ASP A 103 -18.54 22.91 3.67
N PRO A 104 -19.13 22.62 2.49
CA PRO A 104 -18.37 22.43 1.27
C PRO A 104 -17.64 23.69 0.78
N VAL A 105 -18.06 24.89 1.22
CA VAL A 105 -17.38 26.15 0.87
C VAL A 105 -16.07 26.26 1.64
N LEU A 106 -16.11 26.00 2.94
CA LEU A 106 -14.92 26.03 3.79
C LEU A 106 -13.98 24.87 3.45
N TRP A 107 -14.55 23.70 3.11
CA TRP A 107 -13.79 22.53 2.65
C TRP A 107 -12.99 22.85 1.38
N LEU A 108 -13.62 23.41 0.34
CA LEU A 108 -12.90 23.83 -0.87
C LEU A 108 -11.86 24.93 -0.59
N LYS A 109 -12.17 25.90 0.27
CA LYS A 109 -11.20 26.95 0.65
C LYS A 109 -9.95 26.37 1.30
N GLU A 110 -10.07 25.34 2.15
CA GLU A 110 -8.88 24.67 2.70
C GLU A 110 -8.15 23.83 1.69
N LEU A 111 -8.89 23.09 0.87
CA LEU A 111 -8.27 22.26 -0.14
C LEU A 111 -7.53 23.13 -1.19
N SER A 112 -8.02 24.33 -1.49
CA SER A 112 -7.30 25.26 -2.37
C SER A 112 -5.96 25.71 -1.78
N ARG A 113 -5.83 25.85 -0.45
CA ARG A 113 -4.56 26.19 0.22
C ARG A 113 -3.50 25.12 0.05
N LEU A 114 -3.87 23.86 -0.18
CA LEU A 114 -2.92 22.79 -0.49
C LEU A 114 -2.24 22.98 -1.85
N SER A 115 -2.90 23.69 -2.76
CA SER A 115 -2.46 23.92 -4.13
C SER A 115 -1.79 25.26 -4.39
N ASP A 116 -1.40 25.96 -3.32
CA ASP A 116 -0.81 27.30 -3.33
C ASP A 116 -1.77 28.37 -3.91
N ILE A 117 -3.08 28.08 -3.93
CA ILE A 117 -4.13 29.00 -4.40
C ILE A 117 -4.96 29.50 -3.22
N THR A 118 -4.94 30.81 -3.00
CA THR A 118 -5.84 31.47 -2.05
C THR A 118 -7.12 31.91 -2.78
N LEU A 119 -8.26 31.37 -2.36
CA LEU A 119 -9.58 31.81 -2.80
C LEU A 119 -10.12 32.89 -1.86
N TYR A 120 -10.66 33.95 -2.44
CA TYR A 120 -11.37 35.02 -1.72
C TYR A 120 -12.88 34.84 -1.86
N GLU A 121 -13.66 35.74 -1.27
CA GLU A 121 -15.12 35.72 -1.36
C GLU A 121 -15.60 35.64 -2.84
N PRO A 122 -16.66 34.85 -3.11
CA PRO A 122 -17.18 34.65 -4.46
C PRO A 122 -17.66 35.98 -5.05
N LEU A 123 -17.56 36.08 -6.38
CA LEU A 123 -18.04 37.25 -7.12
C LEU A 123 -19.56 37.41 -6.97
N PRO A 124 -20.10 38.64 -7.09
CA PRO A 124 -21.55 38.85 -7.15
C PRO A 124 -22.15 38.05 -8.30
N LEU A 125 -23.29 37.40 -8.05
CA LEU A 125 -23.99 36.61 -9.05
C LEU A 125 -24.55 37.49 -10.18
N GLU A 126 -24.33 37.08 -11.42
CA GLU A 126 -25.04 37.64 -12.57
C GLU A 126 -26.45 37.04 -12.63
N ARG A 127 -27.46 37.90 -12.53
CA ARG A 127 -28.86 37.48 -12.50
C ARG A 127 -29.34 37.03 -13.86
N GLN A 128 -29.90 35.84 -13.92
CA GLN A 128 -30.76 35.45 -15.02
C GLN A 128 -32.15 36.07 -14.84
N GLN A 129 -32.85 36.37 -15.95
CA GLN A 129 -34.20 36.89 -15.90
C GLN A 129 -35.16 35.90 -15.21
N SER A 130 -35.56 36.19 -13.97
CA SER A 130 -36.43 35.41 -13.07
C SER A 130 -37.88 35.19 -13.54
N HIS A 131 -38.17 35.43 -14.82
CA HIS A 131 -39.52 35.52 -15.37
C HIS A 131 -40.03 34.17 -15.93
N LEU A 132 -39.19 33.13 -15.92
CA LEU A 132 -39.44 31.86 -16.62
C LEU A 132 -39.67 30.66 -15.70
N LEU A 133 -39.60 30.83 -14.38
CA LEU A 133 -39.88 29.72 -13.46
C LEU A 133 -41.39 29.45 -13.35
N PRO A 134 -41.81 28.18 -13.25
CA PRO A 134 -43.21 27.87 -13.06
C PRO A 134 -43.79 28.53 -11.80
N SER A 135 -44.92 29.23 -11.96
CA SER A 135 -45.53 30.02 -10.88
C SER A 135 -46.06 29.18 -9.71
N HIS A 136 -46.22 27.87 -9.91
CA HIS A 136 -46.69 26.90 -8.91
C HIS A 136 -45.59 26.36 -7.98
N LEU A 137 -44.31 26.65 -8.24
CA LEU A 137 -43.21 26.24 -7.37
C LEU A 137 -43.39 26.80 -5.94
N PRO A 138 -43.30 25.98 -4.88
CA PRO A 138 -43.24 26.48 -3.51
C PRO A 138 -42.13 27.52 -3.32
N LYS A 139 -42.34 28.48 -2.41
CA LYS A 139 -41.40 29.59 -2.24
C LYS A 139 -39.97 29.14 -1.91
N PRO A 140 -39.73 28.21 -0.95
CA PRO A 140 -38.38 27.76 -0.63
C PRO A 140 -37.66 27.15 -1.85
N LEU A 141 -38.35 26.24 -2.55
CA LEU A 141 -37.82 25.60 -3.76
C LEU A 141 -37.55 26.59 -4.89
N ARG A 142 -38.46 27.55 -5.10
CA ARG A 142 -38.28 28.59 -6.12
C ARG A 142 -37.05 29.43 -5.85
N GLU A 143 -36.85 29.85 -4.61
CA GLU A 143 -35.67 30.65 -4.21
C GLU A 143 -34.38 29.83 -4.36
N ALA A 144 -34.39 28.56 -3.93
CA ALA A 144 -33.26 27.64 -4.12
C ALA A 144 -32.88 27.47 -5.59
N VAL A 145 -33.85 27.21 -6.47
CA VAL A 145 -33.64 27.07 -7.92
C VAL A 145 -33.06 28.35 -8.52
N ILE A 146 -33.57 29.53 -8.16
CA ILE A 146 -33.02 30.82 -8.64
C ILE A 146 -31.56 30.96 -8.25
N HIS A 147 -31.25 30.71 -6.97
CA HIS A 147 -29.89 30.84 -6.45
C HIS A 147 -28.91 29.91 -7.19
N ILE A 148 -29.29 28.65 -7.42
CA ILE A 148 -28.43 27.68 -8.12
C ILE A 148 -28.25 28.08 -9.59
N LEU A 149 -29.32 28.46 -10.30
CA LEU A 149 -29.23 28.81 -11.72
C LEU A 149 -28.41 30.09 -11.98
N ASP A 150 -28.54 31.12 -11.14
CA ASP A 150 -27.73 32.35 -11.25
C ASP A 150 -26.23 32.03 -11.03
N ALA A 151 -25.92 31.12 -10.10
CA ALA A 151 -24.57 30.66 -9.82
C ALA A 151 -23.99 29.84 -10.97
N MET A 152 -24.77 28.89 -11.51
CA MET A 152 -24.39 28.12 -12.69
C MET A 152 -24.12 29.03 -13.88
N HIS A 153 -24.96 30.04 -14.12
CA HIS A 153 -24.75 30.99 -15.21
C HIS A 153 -23.43 31.73 -15.08
N THR A 154 -23.16 32.28 -13.88
CA THR A 154 -21.91 33.00 -13.58
C THR A 154 -20.70 32.08 -13.76
N ALA A 155 -20.78 30.85 -13.25
CA ALA A 155 -19.71 29.86 -13.36
C ALA A 155 -19.45 29.42 -14.81
N GLU A 156 -20.49 29.18 -15.61
CA GLU A 156 -20.36 28.85 -17.03
C GLU A 156 -19.75 30.00 -17.84
N MET A 157 -20.08 31.27 -17.52
CA MET A 157 -19.43 32.43 -18.15
C MET A 157 -17.93 32.43 -17.88
N MET A 158 -17.53 32.26 -16.62
CA MET A 158 -16.10 32.20 -16.25
C MET A 158 -15.38 31.05 -16.97
N LEU A 159 -15.98 29.87 -17.04
CA LEU A 159 -15.40 28.72 -17.74
C LEU A 159 -15.27 28.95 -19.26
N ASN A 160 -16.23 29.69 -19.86
CA ASN A 160 -16.19 30.05 -21.27
C ASN A 160 -15.13 31.12 -21.56
N ASP A 161 -14.94 32.10 -20.68
CA ASP A 161 -13.87 33.10 -20.83
C ASP A 161 -12.49 32.42 -20.84
N ILE A 162 -12.25 31.47 -19.93
CA ILE A 162 -11.02 30.66 -19.91
C ILE A 162 -10.91 29.81 -21.19
N ARG A 163 -12.03 29.26 -21.66
CA ARG A 163 -12.06 28.44 -22.88
C ARG A 163 -11.63 29.23 -24.11
N ASP A 164 -12.03 30.50 -24.19
CA ASP A 164 -11.71 31.37 -25.33
C ASP A 164 -10.21 31.71 -25.40
N GLU A 165 -9.47 31.53 -24.30
CA GLU A 165 -8.00 31.61 -24.29
C GLU A 165 -7.33 30.37 -24.93
N ILE A 166 -8.05 29.25 -25.06
CA ILE A 166 -7.56 27.99 -25.64
C ILE A 166 -8.10 27.81 -27.05
N SER A 167 -7.22 27.63 -28.04
CA SER A 167 -7.67 27.40 -29.42
C SER A 167 -8.46 26.09 -29.55
N PRO A 168 -9.46 26.01 -30.44
CA PRO A 168 -10.22 24.78 -30.68
C PRO A 168 -9.35 23.55 -31.01
N GLN A 169 -8.20 23.77 -31.67
CA GLN A 169 -7.26 22.69 -31.97
C GLN A 169 -6.54 22.20 -30.71
N GLN A 170 -6.17 23.10 -29.79
CA GLN A 170 -5.58 22.71 -28.50
C GLN A 170 -6.59 21.93 -27.67
N MET A 171 -7.85 22.38 -27.59
CA MET A 171 -8.92 21.64 -26.90
C MET A 171 -9.12 20.25 -27.49
N LYS A 172 -9.08 20.13 -28.83
CA LYS A 172 -9.10 18.84 -29.50
C LYS A 172 -7.87 17.99 -29.20
N ASP A 173 -6.68 18.59 -29.06
CA ASP A 173 -5.47 17.87 -28.66
C ASP A 173 -5.61 17.32 -27.22
N PHE A 174 -6.21 18.08 -26.29
CA PHE A 174 -6.56 17.60 -24.95
C PHE A 174 -7.48 16.38 -24.99
N GLU A 175 -8.59 16.50 -25.71
CA GLU A 175 -9.58 15.44 -25.88
C GLU A 175 -9.00 14.20 -26.58
N ASN A 176 -7.87 14.32 -27.29
CA ASN A 176 -7.26 13.20 -28.01
C ASN A 176 -6.07 12.54 -27.29
N TYR A 177 -5.35 13.28 -26.45
CA TYR A 177 -4.10 12.80 -25.86
C TYR A 177 -4.15 12.63 -24.35
N LEU A 178 -5.01 13.37 -23.66
CA LEU A 178 -5.13 13.29 -22.20
C LEU A 178 -6.46 12.65 -21.80
N TYR A 179 -7.57 13.03 -22.44
CA TYR A 179 -8.90 12.48 -22.11
C TYR A 179 -9.10 10.98 -22.48
N PRO A 180 -8.65 10.45 -23.65
CA PRO A 180 -8.99 9.09 -24.07
C PRO A 180 -8.27 7.99 -23.29
N GLU A 181 -7.16 8.29 -22.62
CA GLU A 181 -6.53 7.34 -21.70
C GLU A 181 -7.47 6.98 -20.54
N TYR A 182 -8.45 7.84 -20.23
CA TYR A 182 -9.27 7.72 -19.04
C TYR A 182 -10.77 7.49 -19.29
N VAL A 183 -11.25 7.38 -20.54
CA VAL A 183 -12.71 7.51 -20.83
C VAL A 183 -13.38 6.38 -21.63
N SER A 184 -12.73 5.31 -22.15
CA SER A 184 -13.52 4.09 -22.49
C SER A 184 -12.74 2.81 -22.81
N GLU A 185 -13.39 1.66 -22.52
CA GLU A 185 -13.00 0.32 -23.02
C GLU A 185 -13.20 0.16 -24.54
N LYS A 186 -14.23 0.79 -25.12
CA LYS A 186 -14.59 0.61 -26.54
C LYS A 186 -13.65 1.34 -27.50
N ASP A 187 -13.02 2.43 -27.08
CA ASP A 187 -12.05 3.17 -27.90
C ASP A 187 -10.59 2.74 -27.68
N SER A 188 -10.25 2.20 -26.51
CA SER A 188 -8.89 1.68 -26.24
C SER A 188 -8.56 0.46 -27.10
N GLU A 189 -9.51 -0.45 -27.32
CA GLU A 189 -9.35 -1.58 -28.26
C GLU A 189 -9.22 -1.11 -29.72
N LYS A 190 -9.91 -0.04 -30.11
CA LYS A 190 -9.85 0.52 -31.48
C LYS A 190 -8.60 1.39 -31.72
N LYS A 191 -8.03 2.02 -30.69
CA LYS A 191 -6.83 2.87 -30.76
C LYS A 191 -5.54 2.18 -30.31
N ALA A 192 -5.56 0.88 -30.03
CA ALA A 192 -4.39 0.04 -29.73
C ALA A 192 -3.27 0.01 -30.81
N GLY A 193 -3.35 0.85 -31.85
CA GLY A 193 -2.46 0.82 -33.01
C GLY A 193 -1.26 1.77 -33.01
N LYS A 194 -1.20 2.85 -32.20
CA LYS A 194 -0.03 3.75 -32.18
C LYS A 194 0.19 4.42 -30.81
N PRO A 195 1.37 4.26 -30.17
CA PRO A 195 1.69 5.00 -28.95
C PRO A 195 1.66 6.51 -29.20
N ILE A 196 1.12 7.27 -28.24
CA ILE A 196 1.14 8.74 -28.27
C ILE A 196 2.60 9.18 -28.33
N LYS A 197 2.93 10.06 -29.27
CA LYS A 197 4.29 10.59 -29.37
C LYS A 197 4.53 11.51 -28.18
N PHE A 198 5.66 11.32 -27.51
CA PHE A 198 6.10 12.17 -26.39
C PHE A 198 5.99 13.69 -26.66
N ARG A 199 6.29 14.12 -27.90
CA ARG A 199 6.16 15.51 -28.33
C ARG A 199 4.73 16.05 -28.23
N ASP A 200 3.76 15.23 -28.61
CA ASP A 200 2.35 15.63 -28.68
C ASP A 200 1.77 15.71 -27.25
N LEU A 201 2.08 14.72 -26.39
CA LEU A 201 1.77 14.77 -24.95
C LEU A 201 2.39 16.00 -24.27
N ARG A 202 3.67 16.29 -24.54
CA ARG A 202 4.36 17.48 -24.00
C ARG A 202 3.68 18.78 -24.41
N ARG A 203 3.26 18.89 -25.66
CA ARG A 203 2.54 20.07 -26.13
C ARG A 203 1.24 20.25 -25.36
N THR A 204 0.46 19.18 -25.17
CA THR A 204 -0.82 19.24 -24.45
C THR A 204 -0.63 19.66 -23.00
N ILE A 205 0.32 19.05 -22.28
CA ILE A 205 0.64 19.39 -20.87
C ILE A 205 1.15 20.82 -20.71
N ASN A 206 1.82 21.38 -21.71
CA ASN A 206 2.24 22.79 -21.66
C ASN A 206 1.07 23.75 -21.84
N VAL A 207 0.09 23.43 -22.69
CA VAL A 207 -1.12 24.27 -22.87
C VAL A 207 -1.95 24.22 -21.61
N ALA A 208 -2.31 23.00 -21.21
CA ALA A 208 -2.11 22.52 -19.86
C ALA A 208 -2.05 23.52 -18.71
N GLY A 209 -0.83 23.61 -18.20
CA GLY A 209 -0.47 24.44 -17.09
C GLY A 209 -0.42 25.94 -17.38
N ASN A 210 -0.78 26.41 -18.58
CA ASN A 210 -0.96 27.86 -18.83
C ASN A 210 -2.38 28.34 -18.48
N VAL A 211 -3.33 27.42 -18.25
CA VAL A 211 -4.70 27.77 -17.85
C VAL A 211 -4.73 28.28 -16.41
N ASP A 212 -5.39 29.42 -16.16
CA ASP A 212 -5.51 29.96 -14.81
C ASP A 212 -6.50 29.15 -13.96
N ARG A 213 -5.96 28.25 -13.14
CA ARG A 213 -6.70 27.42 -12.19
C ARG A 213 -7.53 28.21 -11.19
N ARG A 214 -7.12 29.43 -10.86
CA ARG A 214 -7.81 30.25 -9.86
C ARG A 214 -9.24 30.55 -10.31
N GLU A 215 -9.43 30.79 -11.61
CA GLU A 215 -10.74 31.06 -12.17
C GLU A 215 -11.63 29.81 -12.19
N ILE A 216 -11.06 28.63 -12.48
CA ILE A 216 -11.79 27.34 -12.40
C ILE A 216 -12.27 27.07 -10.97
N LEU A 217 -11.39 27.24 -9.98
CA LEU A 217 -11.74 27.02 -8.57
C LEU A 217 -12.73 28.07 -8.04
N LYS A 218 -12.61 29.33 -8.45
CA LYS A 218 -13.60 30.37 -8.13
C LYS A 218 -14.98 30.04 -8.69
N ALA A 219 -15.06 29.54 -9.92
CA ALA A 219 -16.32 29.11 -10.53
C ALA A 219 -16.98 27.97 -9.71
N GLY A 220 -16.18 26.99 -9.26
CA GLY A 220 -16.65 25.97 -8.31
C GLY A 220 -17.14 26.55 -6.98
N LEU A 221 -16.39 27.48 -6.39
CA LEU A 221 -16.73 28.13 -5.12
C LEU A 221 -18.05 28.90 -5.17
N ILE A 222 -18.33 29.58 -6.30
CA ILE A 222 -19.61 30.28 -6.52
C ILE A 222 -20.79 29.30 -6.45
N LEU A 223 -20.64 28.14 -7.09
CA LEU A 223 -21.69 27.12 -7.13
C LEU A 223 -21.90 26.46 -5.77
N LEU A 224 -20.81 26.10 -5.07
CA LEU A 224 -20.90 25.53 -3.71
C LEU A 224 -21.53 26.49 -2.71
N THR A 225 -21.18 27.78 -2.79
CA THR A 225 -21.78 28.82 -1.92
C THR A 225 -23.28 28.89 -2.12
N SER A 226 -23.72 28.79 -3.38
CA SER A 226 -25.14 28.85 -3.72
C SER A 226 -25.88 27.56 -3.36
N LEU A 227 -25.22 26.41 -3.42
CA LEU A 227 -25.75 25.13 -2.94
C LEU A 227 -25.91 25.10 -1.42
N GLY A 228 -24.93 25.61 -0.66
CA GLY A 228 -25.07 25.78 0.79
C GLY A 228 -26.30 26.63 1.14
N ARG A 229 -26.47 27.76 0.44
CA ARG A 229 -27.66 28.61 0.62
C ARG A 229 -28.97 27.91 0.22
N ALA A 230 -28.96 27.12 -0.86
CA ALA A 230 -30.12 26.34 -1.27
C ALA A 230 -30.51 25.31 -0.21
N ARG A 231 -29.54 24.57 0.36
CA ARG A 231 -29.76 23.63 1.46
C ARG A 231 -30.38 24.31 2.69
N GLU A 232 -29.90 25.49 3.07
CA GLU A 232 -30.49 26.29 4.17
C GLU A 232 -31.96 26.66 3.90
N LEU A 233 -32.27 27.06 2.67
CA LEU A 233 -33.65 27.43 2.28
C LEU A 233 -34.58 26.21 2.32
N LEU A 234 -34.12 25.08 1.77
CA LEU A 234 -34.90 23.84 1.65
C LEU A 234 -35.13 23.16 3.00
N SER A 235 -34.19 23.29 3.94
CA SER A 235 -34.29 22.75 5.31
C SER A 235 -35.05 23.64 6.31
N SER A 236 -35.42 24.87 5.92
CA SER A 236 -36.02 25.84 6.85
C SER A 236 -37.48 25.54 7.26
N MET A 237 -38.17 24.67 6.53
CA MET A 237 -39.56 24.22 6.74
C MET A 237 -39.75 22.85 6.05
N ASP A 238 -40.48 21.88 6.63
CA ASP A 238 -40.70 20.57 5.98
C ASP A 238 -42.03 20.46 5.20
N ASP A 239 -43.09 21.10 5.71
CA ASP A 239 -44.47 20.95 5.19
C ASP A 239 -44.67 21.39 3.73
N TRP A 240 -43.72 22.08 3.10
CA TRP A 240 -43.86 22.57 1.73
C TRP A 240 -43.60 21.51 0.66
N LYS A 241 -42.92 20.41 1.02
CA LYS A 241 -42.60 19.30 0.09
C LYS A 241 -43.85 18.46 -0.24
N GLU A 242 -44.82 18.41 0.67
CA GLU A 242 -46.03 17.61 0.49
C GLU A 242 -46.84 18.05 -0.74
N GLY A 243 -47.10 17.11 -1.64
CA GLY A 243 -47.91 17.34 -2.85
C GLY A 243 -47.16 18.00 -4.01
N VAL A 244 -45.84 18.14 -3.94
CA VAL A 244 -45.01 18.46 -5.10
C VAL A 244 -44.87 17.19 -5.95
N GLU A 245 -45.52 17.16 -7.11
CA GLU A 245 -45.35 16.10 -8.11
C GLU A 245 -44.07 16.33 -8.92
N SER A 246 -43.44 15.27 -9.44
CA SER A 246 -42.23 15.36 -10.25
C SER A 246 -42.50 16.02 -11.61
N PHE A 247 -41.67 16.99 -11.99
CA PHE A 247 -41.78 17.65 -13.29
C PHE A 247 -40.44 18.18 -13.81
N SER A 248 -40.40 18.57 -15.08
CA SER A 248 -39.22 19.18 -15.68
C SER A 248 -39.56 20.38 -16.56
N PHE A 249 -38.60 21.30 -16.68
CA PHE A 249 -38.67 22.46 -17.56
C PHE A 249 -37.28 22.78 -18.12
N THR A 250 -37.22 23.64 -19.13
CA THR A 250 -35.96 23.98 -19.82
C THR A 250 -35.63 25.45 -19.63
N THR A 251 -34.38 25.74 -19.30
CA THR A 251 -33.79 27.07 -19.22
C THR A 251 -32.74 27.24 -20.32
N THR A 252 -32.07 28.39 -20.38
CA THR A 252 -30.93 28.57 -21.31
C THR A 252 -29.71 27.74 -20.90
N LEU A 253 -29.61 27.32 -19.63
CA LEU A 253 -28.53 26.47 -19.13
C LEU A 253 -28.80 24.99 -19.42
N GLY A 254 -30.07 24.63 -19.61
CA GLY A 254 -30.51 23.30 -20.02
C GLY A 254 -31.73 22.84 -19.24
N ARG A 255 -31.91 21.52 -19.14
CA ARG A 255 -33.07 20.93 -18.46
C ARG A 255 -32.90 21.04 -16.94
N VAL A 256 -33.98 21.44 -16.27
CA VAL A 256 -34.14 21.40 -14.82
C VAL A 256 -35.21 20.35 -14.49
N ILE A 257 -34.92 19.46 -13.55
CA ILE A 257 -35.82 18.43 -13.04
C ILE A 257 -36.06 18.70 -11.56
N ILE A 258 -37.33 18.64 -11.16
CA ILE A 258 -37.76 18.63 -9.76
C ILE A 258 -38.37 17.25 -9.52
N GLY A 259 -37.73 16.45 -8.68
CA GLY A 259 -38.23 15.17 -8.19
C GLY A 259 -39.33 15.34 -7.15
N GLY A 260 -40.18 14.34 -7.02
CA GLY A 260 -41.23 14.30 -6.01
C GLY A 260 -40.69 13.86 -4.65
N VAL A 261 -41.59 13.52 -3.73
CA VAL A 261 -41.24 12.84 -2.46
C VAL A 261 -41.41 11.32 -2.54
N GLY A 262 -41.42 10.78 -3.76
CA GLY A 262 -41.57 9.34 -3.98
C GLY A 262 -40.81 8.92 -5.22
N SER A 263 -40.54 7.61 -5.29
CA SER A 263 -39.59 7.03 -6.23
C SER A 263 -39.80 7.43 -7.71
N ASP A 264 -38.74 7.97 -8.29
CA ASP A 264 -38.59 8.48 -9.64
C ASP A 264 -37.51 7.73 -10.44
N ILE A 265 -37.54 7.90 -11.76
CA ILE A 265 -36.49 7.38 -12.66
C ILE A 265 -35.95 8.52 -13.53
N HIS A 266 -34.77 9.01 -13.18
CA HIS A 266 -34.10 10.10 -13.87
C HIS A 266 -33.27 9.59 -15.05
N GLN A 267 -33.89 9.44 -16.23
CA GLN A 267 -33.22 8.88 -17.43
C GLN A 267 -32.54 9.90 -18.35
N HIS A 268 -32.73 11.19 -18.08
CA HIS A 268 -32.33 12.25 -19.00
C HIS A 268 -31.26 13.14 -18.38
N GLU A 269 -30.23 13.47 -19.17
CA GLU A 269 -29.20 14.44 -18.76
C GLU A 269 -29.87 15.80 -18.46
N ALA A 270 -29.56 16.34 -17.27
CA ALA A 270 -30.08 17.59 -16.76
C ALA A 270 -28.94 18.48 -16.26
N SER A 271 -29.15 19.78 -16.36
CA SER A 271 -28.23 20.77 -15.80
C SER A 271 -28.46 20.92 -14.29
N LEU A 272 -29.69 20.75 -13.84
CA LEU A 272 -30.06 20.76 -12.42
C LEU A 272 -31.11 19.68 -12.16
N ILE A 273 -30.88 18.83 -11.17
CA ILE A 273 -31.89 17.99 -10.54
C ILE A 273 -31.95 18.40 -9.07
N ILE A 274 -33.16 18.69 -8.58
CA ILE A 274 -33.42 18.77 -7.14
C ILE A 274 -34.45 17.68 -6.86
N ASP A 275 -34.04 16.63 -6.18
CA ASP A 275 -34.95 15.59 -5.71
C ASP A 275 -35.39 15.88 -4.28
N LEU A 276 -36.65 15.59 -3.95
CA LEU A 276 -37.22 15.90 -2.64
C LEU A 276 -37.31 14.66 -1.74
N GLY A 277 -37.29 13.47 -2.35
CA GLY A 277 -36.89 12.21 -1.75
C GLY A 277 -37.61 10.98 -2.32
N GLY A 278 -37.29 9.81 -1.77
CA GLY A 278 -37.78 8.49 -2.20
C GLY A 278 -36.69 7.68 -2.90
N ASP A 279 -36.84 6.36 -2.95
CA ASP A 279 -35.80 5.47 -3.51
C ASP A 279 -35.75 5.58 -5.05
N ASP A 280 -34.84 6.37 -5.61
CA ASP A 280 -34.79 6.72 -7.02
C ASP A 280 -33.73 5.97 -7.81
N LEU A 281 -33.88 6.06 -9.13
CA LEU A 281 -32.93 5.50 -10.09
C LEU A 281 -32.44 6.57 -11.05
N TYR A 282 -31.21 7.02 -10.82
CA TYR A 282 -30.51 7.96 -11.68
C TYR A 282 -29.74 7.22 -12.78
N LYS A 283 -30.01 7.54 -14.04
CA LYS A 283 -29.36 6.93 -15.20
C LYS A 283 -28.65 7.94 -16.08
N GLY A 284 -27.50 7.53 -16.61
CA GLY A 284 -26.78 8.28 -17.64
C GLY A 284 -25.70 9.18 -17.07
N LYS A 285 -25.68 10.45 -17.46
CA LYS A 285 -24.60 11.41 -17.15
C LYS A 285 -25.00 12.37 -16.05
N VAL A 286 -25.28 11.78 -14.91
CA VAL A 286 -25.74 12.47 -13.71
C VAL A 286 -24.58 13.31 -13.17
N ALA A 287 -24.85 14.57 -12.83
CA ALA A 287 -23.88 15.56 -12.35
C ALA A 287 -22.56 15.62 -13.17
N SER A 288 -22.59 15.47 -14.50
CA SER A 288 -21.34 15.35 -15.26
C SER A 288 -20.59 16.66 -15.45
N GLY A 289 -21.27 17.78 -15.74
CA GLY A 289 -20.63 19.10 -15.78
C GLY A 289 -19.51 19.22 -16.81
N ARG A 290 -19.75 18.82 -18.07
CA ARG A 290 -18.72 18.73 -19.11
C ARG A 290 -18.79 19.84 -20.16
N HIS A 291 -17.66 20.08 -20.82
CA HIS A 291 -17.54 20.98 -21.99
C HIS A 291 -17.94 22.45 -21.73
N GLY A 292 -17.54 23.01 -20.60
CA GLY A 292 -17.83 24.40 -20.23
C GLY A 292 -19.15 24.59 -19.48
N LYS A 293 -19.80 23.50 -19.06
CA LYS A 293 -21.11 23.53 -18.43
C LYS A 293 -21.09 23.11 -16.97
N CYS A 294 -22.11 23.56 -16.25
CA CYS A 294 -22.43 23.08 -14.92
C CYS A 294 -23.50 21.97 -14.98
N SER A 295 -23.38 20.96 -14.13
CA SER A 295 -24.44 19.97 -13.88
C SER A 295 -24.46 19.65 -12.40
N VAL A 296 -25.63 19.85 -11.79
CA VAL A 296 -25.83 19.71 -10.35
C VAL A 296 -26.97 18.76 -10.07
N VAL A 297 -26.77 17.88 -9.10
CA VAL A 297 -27.82 17.09 -8.48
C VAL A 297 -27.80 17.36 -6.98
N LEU A 298 -28.96 17.66 -6.43
CA LEU A 298 -29.21 17.79 -5.00
C LEU A 298 -30.36 16.84 -4.66
N ASP A 299 -30.01 15.69 -4.12
CA ASP A 299 -30.95 14.77 -3.49
C ASP A 299 -31.08 15.11 -2.01
N LEU A 300 -32.24 14.87 -1.42
CA LEU A 300 -32.51 15.21 -0.03
C LEU A 300 -32.75 14.00 0.87
N ASP A 301 -33.22 12.86 0.35
CA ASP A 301 -33.61 11.69 1.15
C ASP A 301 -33.96 10.48 0.27
N GLY A 302 -33.44 9.28 0.51
CA GLY A 302 -33.88 8.08 -0.22
C GLY A 302 -32.81 6.99 -0.22
N ASP A 303 -33.15 5.72 -0.46
CA ASP A 303 -32.13 4.70 -0.74
C ASP A 303 -31.89 4.62 -2.28
N ASP A 304 -30.90 5.35 -2.77
CA ASP A 304 -30.79 5.75 -4.17
C ASP A 304 -29.81 4.95 -5.01
N HIS A 305 -30.16 4.80 -6.30
CA HIS A 305 -29.37 4.07 -7.26
C HIS A 305 -28.81 4.99 -8.35
N TYR A 306 -27.55 5.38 -8.18
CA TYR A 306 -26.79 6.24 -9.06
C TYR A 306 -26.04 5.44 -10.13
N MET A 307 -26.70 5.14 -11.25
CA MET A 307 -26.22 4.21 -12.29
C MET A 307 -25.77 4.94 -13.57
N GLY A 308 -24.47 5.27 -13.63
CA GLY A 308 -23.86 5.90 -14.81
C GLY A 308 -22.78 5.07 -15.50
N GLU A 309 -22.41 5.47 -16.72
CA GLU A 309 -21.27 4.89 -17.45
C GLU A 309 -20.01 5.72 -17.15
N ASP A 310 -19.36 6.28 -18.17
CA ASP A 310 -18.22 7.17 -18.01
C ASP A 310 -18.68 8.63 -17.79
N SER A 311 -17.88 9.43 -17.08
CA SER A 311 -18.17 10.86 -16.82
C SER A 311 -19.44 11.12 -16.02
N THR A 312 -19.59 10.53 -14.84
CA THR A 312 -20.79 10.71 -14.02
C THR A 312 -20.54 10.77 -12.52
N GLN A 313 -21.61 11.20 -11.85
CA GLN A 313 -21.82 11.48 -10.44
C GLN A 313 -20.92 12.57 -9.88
N GLY A 314 -20.70 13.64 -10.66
CA GLY A 314 -19.88 14.79 -10.24
C GLY A 314 -18.53 14.84 -10.94
N ALA A 315 -18.48 14.78 -12.28
CA ALA A 315 -17.23 14.51 -13.03
C ALA A 315 -16.76 15.65 -13.97
N GLY A 316 -16.13 16.70 -13.42
CA GLY A 316 -15.78 17.91 -14.17
C GLY A 316 -14.60 17.80 -15.16
N PHE A 317 -14.88 17.52 -16.44
CA PHE A 317 -13.95 17.79 -17.56
C PHE A 317 -14.38 19.02 -18.38
N TRP A 318 -13.57 20.08 -18.31
CA TRP A 318 -13.84 21.45 -18.75
C TRP A 318 -15.09 22.11 -18.15
N GLY A 319 -15.66 21.58 -17.07
CA GLY A 319 -16.82 22.18 -16.42
C GLY A 319 -16.93 21.79 -14.95
N ILE A 320 -18.12 21.97 -14.37
CA ILE A 320 -18.37 21.75 -12.94
C ILE A 320 -19.49 20.74 -12.77
N GLY A 321 -19.17 19.56 -12.23
CA GLY A 321 -20.11 18.50 -11.90
C GLY A 321 -20.19 18.33 -10.38
N ILE A 322 -21.38 18.47 -9.81
CA ILE A 322 -21.59 18.35 -8.36
C ILE A 322 -22.81 17.46 -8.09
N LEU A 323 -22.62 16.42 -7.29
CA LEU A 323 -23.70 15.60 -6.75
C LEU A 323 -23.67 15.73 -5.22
N PHE A 324 -24.77 16.18 -4.64
CA PHE A 324 -25.03 16.14 -3.19
C PHE A 324 -26.17 15.15 -2.96
N ASP A 325 -25.84 14.05 -2.30
CA ASP A 325 -26.80 13.22 -1.58
C ASP A 325 -26.72 13.57 -0.09
N LEU A 326 -27.84 13.59 0.61
CA LEU A 326 -27.89 14.00 2.02
C LEU A 326 -28.18 12.86 2.99
N GLN A 327 -28.86 11.79 2.57
CA GLN A 327 -29.32 10.69 3.44
C GLN A 327 -29.76 9.52 2.56
N GLY A 328 -29.34 8.31 2.91
CA GLY A 328 -29.71 7.13 2.13
C GLY A 328 -28.79 5.95 2.36
N ASN A 329 -29.14 4.75 1.92
CA ASN A 329 -28.14 3.70 1.68
C ASN A 329 -27.98 3.53 0.17
N ASP A 330 -26.98 4.21 -0.37
CA ASP A 330 -26.89 4.53 -1.77
C ASP A 330 -25.91 3.65 -2.52
N PHE A 331 -26.20 3.48 -3.81
CA PHE A 331 -25.36 2.75 -4.73
C PHE A 331 -24.86 3.61 -5.88
N TYR A 332 -23.63 4.10 -5.73
CA TYR A 332 -22.90 4.83 -6.75
C TYR A 332 -22.15 3.87 -7.67
N LYS A 333 -22.63 3.69 -8.89
CA LYS A 333 -21.96 2.88 -9.91
C LYS A 333 -21.57 3.71 -11.12
N ALA A 334 -20.29 3.68 -11.44
CA ALA A 334 -19.75 4.29 -12.64
C ALA A 334 -18.62 3.46 -13.28
N ASN A 335 -18.24 3.81 -14.51
CA ASN A 335 -17.08 3.23 -15.17
C ASN A 335 -15.85 4.11 -14.94
N ASN A 336 -15.44 4.90 -15.93
CA ASN A 336 -14.21 5.68 -15.87
C ASN A 336 -14.50 7.18 -15.75
N PHE A 337 -13.53 7.95 -15.28
CA PHE A 337 -13.62 9.40 -15.16
C PHE A 337 -14.88 9.83 -14.40
N SER A 338 -15.12 9.33 -13.20
CA SER A 338 -16.41 9.46 -12.50
C SER A 338 -16.25 9.57 -10.99
N GLN A 339 -17.34 9.82 -10.24
CA GLN A 339 -17.34 9.90 -8.77
C GLN A 339 -16.33 10.96 -8.29
N GLY A 340 -16.64 12.23 -8.56
CA GLY A 340 -15.77 13.36 -8.19
C GLY A 340 -14.51 13.54 -9.02
N ALA A 341 -14.48 13.11 -10.30
CA ALA A 341 -13.25 13.12 -11.12
C ALA A 341 -12.98 14.46 -11.86
N SER A 342 -11.70 14.80 -12.14
CA SER A 342 -11.35 16.03 -12.89
C SER A 342 -10.08 15.93 -13.79
N LEU A 343 -10.10 16.56 -14.97
CA LEU A 343 -8.93 16.76 -15.86
C LEU A 343 -8.89 18.22 -16.38
N PHE A 344 -9.17 19.15 -15.46
CA PHE A 344 -9.47 20.60 -15.53
C PHE A 344 -10.95 20.97 -15.60
N GLY A 345 -11.50 21.19 -14.41
CA GLY A 345 -12.87 21.44 -14.04
C GLY A 345 -12.99 21.13 -12.54
N VAL A 346 -14.21 21.15 -12.01
CA VAL A 346 -14.51 20.73 -10.64
C VAL A 346 -15.39 19.49 -10.69
N GLY A 347 -14.94 18.41 -10.08
CA GLY A 347 -15.78 17.24 -9.81
C GLY A 347 -15.96 17.07 -8.31
N LEU A 348 -17.19 16.99 -7.83
CA LEU A 348 -17.50 16.74 -6.43
C LEU A 348 -18.67 15.78 -6.29
N LEU A 349 -18.48 14.77 -5.45
CA LEU A 349 -19.55 13.94 -4.89
C LEU A 349 -19.53 14.16 -3.39
N MET A 350 -20.66 14.55 -2.82
CA MET A 350 -20.84 14.65 -1.38
C MET A 350 -22.00 13.74 -0.99
N ASP A 351 -21.73 12.86 -0.04
CA ASP A 351 -22.69 11.99 0.60
C ASP A 351 -22.89 12.42 2.06
N GLY A 352 -24.09 12.21 2.58
CA GLY A 352 -24.48 12.62 3.91
C GLY A 352 -24.41 11.51 4.94
N ALA A 353 -25.37 10.59 4.95
CA ALA A 353 -25.44 9.55 5.96
C ALA A 353 -26.00 8.27 5.36
N GLY A 354 -25.32 7.14 5.56
CA GLY A 354 -25.73 5.91 4.91
C GLY A 354 -24.92 4.66 5.17
N MET A 355 -25.04 3.68 4.28
CA MET A 355 -24.14 2.53 4.17
C MET A 355 -23.91 2.31 2.69
N ASP A 356 -22.97 3.06 2.17
CA ASP A 356 -22.93 3.43 0.78
C ASP A 356 -21.88 2.64 0.01
N ARG A 357 -22.13 2.51 -1.28
CA ARG A 357 -21.34 1.64 -2.14
C ARG A 357 -20.89 2.37 -3.39
N TYR A 358 -19.61 2.71 -3.40
CA TYR A 358 -18.94 3.37 -4.50
C TYR A 358 -18.20 2.35 -5.38
N LEU A 359 -18.75 2.04 -6.54
CA LEU A 359 -18.14 1.14 -7.51
C LEU A 359 -17.69 1.89 -8.77
N GLY A 360 -16.39 1.86 -9.05
CA GLY A 360 -15.78 2.48 -10.22
C GLY A 360 -14.73 1.61 -10.91
N ASN A 361 -14.33 1.96 -12.13
CA ASN A 361 -13.23 1.32 -12.85
C ASN A 361 -11.92 2.10 -12.68
N GLU A 362 -11.69 3.10 -13.51
CA GLU A 362 -10.42 3.84 -13.58
C GLU A 362 -10.66 5.34 -13.56
N PHE A 363 -9.76 6.08 -12.90
CA PHE A 363 -9.90 7.52 -12.79
C PHE A 363 -11.22 7.90 -12.12
N VAL A 364 -11.43 7.36 -10.91
CA VAL A 364 -12.67 7.50 -10.15
C VAL A 364 -12.40 7.93 -8.72
N GLN A 365 -13.44 8.24 -7.94
CA GLN A 365 -13.33 8.43 -6.50
C GLN A 365 -12.30 9.51 -6.14
N ALA A 366 -12.61 10.75 -6.53
CA ALA A 366 -11.77 11.94 -6.40
C ALA A 366 -10.50 11.98 -7.30
N ALA A 367 -10.38 11.15 -8.34
CA ALA A 367 -9.22 11.20 -9.24
C ALA A 367 -9.09 12.54 -10.00
N SER A 368 -7.90 13.14 -10.00
CA SER A 368 -7.68 14.49 -10.53
C SER A 368 -6.39 14.68 -11.29
N TRP A 369 -6.46 15.36 -12.43
CA TRP A 369 -5.33 16.00 -13.10
C TRP A 369 -5.66 17.46 -13.32
N PHE A 370 -4.74 18.32 -12.89
CA PHE A 370 -4.73 19.75 -12.98
C PHE A 370 -5.93 20.58 -12.45
N GLY A 371 -7.14 20.03 -12.47
CA GLY A 371 -8.32 20.56 -11.79
C GLY A 371 -8.48 19.96 -10.41
N TRP A 372 -9.72 19.98 -9.94
CA TRP A 372 -10.08 19.54 -8.60
C TRP A 372 -11.13 18.45 -8.61
N GLY A 373 -10.86 17.39 -7.84
CA GLY A 373 -11.75 16.26 -7.63
C GLY A 373 -11.89 15.96 -6.15
N GLY A 374 -13.12 15.77 -5.70
CA GLY A 374 -13.47 15.59 -4.30
C GLY A 374 -14.51 14.50 -4.09
N ILE A 375 -14.32 13.73 -3.01
CA ILE A 375 -15.39 13.00 -2.34
C ILE A 375 -15.43 13.45 -0.88
N VAL A 376 -16.63 13.69 -0.38
CA VAL A 376 -16.89 13.93 1.05
C VAL A 376 -18.01 12.99 1.47
N ASP A 377 -17.74 12.16 2.47
CA ASP A 377 -18.71 11.28 3.11
C ASP A 377 -18.79 11.67 4.60
N LEU A 378 -19.99 11.92 5.13
CA LEU A 378 -20.14 12.42 6.51
C LEU A 378 -20.43 11.33 7.55
N ALA A 379 -20.94 10.17 7.15
CA ALA A 379 -21.23 9.06 8.04
C ALA A 379 -21.70 7.81 7.28
N GLY A 380 -21.17 6.65 7.65
CA GLY A 380 -21.74 5.39 7.21
C GLY A 380 -20.92 4.18 7.59
N GLU A 381 -21.13 3.06 6.89
CA GLU A 381 -20.16 1.96 6.85
C GLU A 381 -20.00 1.61 5.37
N ASP A 382 -19.01 2.23 4.74
CA ASP A 382 -19.03 2.49 3.31
C ASP A 382 -17.98 1.66 2.58
N ALA A 383 -18.25 1.39 1.31
CA ALA A 383 -17.41 0.55 0.49
C ALA A 383 -16.99 1.28 -0.79
N TYR A 384 -15.74 1.75 -0.79
CA TYR A 384 -15.06 2.32 -1.95
C TYR A 384 -14.31 1.22 -2.71
N GLN A 385 -14.76 0.93 -3.92
CA GLN A 385 -14.12 -0.05 -4.80
C GLN A 385 -13.79 0.57 -6.16
N CYS A 386 -12.50 0.58 -6.51
CA CYS A 386 -12.03 0.93 -7.84
C CYS A 386 -11.06 -0.12 -8.40
N LYS A 387 -10.82 -0.11 -9.71
CA LYS A 387 -9.85 -1.01 -10.32
C LYS A 387 -8.44 -0.41 -10.37
N HIS A 388 -8.34 0.90 -10.57
CA HIS A 388 -7.10 1.66 -10.72
C HIS A 388 -7.37 3.17 -10.59
N SER A 389 -6.37 4.00 -10.27
CA SER A 389 -6.44 5.47 -10.31
C SER A 389 -7.68 6.03 -9.61
N GLY A 390 -7.79 5.88 -8.29
CA GLY A 390 -8.91 6.43 -7.55
C GLY A 390 -8.67 6.52 -6.06
N GLN A 391 -9.69 6.82 -5.26
CA GLN A 391 -9.57 7.02 -3.80
C GLN A 391 -8.52 8.09 -3.50
N ALA A 392 -8.79 9.31 -3.97
CA ALA A 392 -7.88 10.44 -3.93
C ALA A 392 -6.58 10.24 -4.76
N TYR A 393 -6.70 9.94 -6.07
CA TYR A 393 -5.55 9.90 -6.98
C TYR A 393 -5.26 11.28 -7.59
N ALA A 394 -4.01 11.74 -7.57
CA ALA A 394 -3.61 13.02 -8.18
C ALA A 394 -2.49 12.86 -9.21
N GLY A 395 -2.77 13.17 -10.47
CA GLY A 395 -1.75 13.34 -11.50
C GLY A 395 -1.25 14.77 -11.64
N VAL A 396 -0.69 15.12 -12.80
CA VAL A 396 -0.04 16.42 -13.05
C VAL A 396 -0.90 17.60 -12.58
N GLN A 397 -0.42 18.36 -11.59
CA GLN A 397 -1.11 19.49 -10.94
C GLN A 397 -2.53 19.23 -10.41
N GLY A 398 -2.97 17.97 -10.34
CA GLY A 398 -4.27 17.63 -9.78
C GLY A 398 -4.31 17.92 -8.28
N ILE A 399 -5.47 18.38 -7.81
CA ILE A 399 -5.78 18.52 -6.39
C ILE A 399 -6.90 17.53 -6.11
N SER A 400 -6.60 16.54 -5.28
CA SER A 400 -7.49 15.41 -5.06
C SER A 400 -7.68 15.17 -3.57
N CYS A 401 -8.92 15.10 -3.11
CA CYS A 401 -9.22 14.77 -1.72
C CYS A 401 -10.42 13.84 -1.60
N LEU A 402 -10.28 12.81 -0.77
CA LEU A 402 -11.38 12.03 -0.22
C LEU A 402 -11.39 12.29 1.29
N SER A 403 -12.50 12.77 1.82
CA SER A 403 -12.72 12.95 3.25
C SER A 403 -13.84 12.02 3.70
N ASP A 404 -13.51 11.11 4.59
CA ASP A 404 -14.47 10.24 5.28
C ASP A 404 -14.46 10.59 6.77
N ILE A 405 -15.65 10.64 7.36
CA ILE A 405 -15.86 11.26 8.67
C ILE A 405 -16.16 10.24 9.76
N LYS A 406 -16.91 9.18 9.45
CA LYS A 406 -17.37 8.19 10.42
C LYS A 406 -17.75 6.90 9.70
N GLY A 407 -17.13 5.79 10.07
CA GLY A 407 -17.56 4.49 9.59
C GLY A 407 -16.53 3.42 9.79
N ASN A 408 -16.89 2.16 9.54
CA ASN A 408 -15.90 1.09 9.44
C ASN A 408 -15.76 0.75 7.95
N ASP A 409 -14.93 1.51 7.28
CA ASP A 409 -15.00 1.69 5.83
C ASP A 409 -13.99 0.81 5.10
N LYS A 410 -14.30 0.58 3.82
CA LYS A 410 -13.53 -0.35 2.97
C LYS A 410 -13.03 0.35 1.74
N TYR A 411 -11.72 0.50 1.66
CA TYR A 411 -11.02 1.06 0.52
C TYR A 411 -10.32 -0.05 -0.27
N LEU A 412 -10.92 -0.48 -1.37
CA LEU A 412 -10.44 -1.60 -2.19
C LEU A 412 -9.98 -1.14 -3.58
N SER A 413 -8.74 -1.47 -3.96
CA SER A 413 -8.22 -1.16 -5.29
C SER A 413 -7.23 -2.19 -5.86
N GLY A 414 -6.91 -2.08 -7.15
CA GLY A 414 -5.83 -2.85 -7.79
C GLY A 414 -6.26 -4.22 -8.30
N THR A 415 -7.25 -4.26 -9.20
CA THR A 415 -7.80 -5.51 -9.76
C THR A 415 -7.64 -5.63 -11.28
N ARG A 416 -7.09 -4.61 -11.96
CA ARG A 416 -7.09 -4.55 -13.43
C ARG A 416 -5.73 -4.61 -14.12
N THR A 417 -4.75 -3.84 -13.63
CA THR A 417 -3.51 -3.59 -14.39
C THR A 417 -2.33 -4.28 -13.72
N PRO A 418 -1.90 -5.45 -14.19
CA PRO A 418 -0.74 -6.13 -13.60
C PRO A 418 0.53 -5.30 -13.60
N ASP A 419 1.25 -5.32 -12.48
CA ASP A 419 2.54 -4.66 -12.39
C ASP A 419 3.57 -5.45 -13.21
N PRO A 420 4.35 -4.81 -14.10
CA PRO A 420 5.34 -5.50 -14.92
C PRO A 420 6.44 -6.16 -14.08
N ARG A 421 6.62 -5.76 -12.81
CA ARG A 421 7.60 -6.35 -11.90
C ARG A 421 7.04 -7.61 -11.25
N GLU A 422 5.80 -7.60 -10.79
CA GLU A 422 5.13 -8.75 -10.16
C GLU A 422 3.75 -8.94 -10.79
N PRO A 423 3.64 -9.72 -11.87
CA PRO A 423 2.46 -9.78 -12.74
C PRO A 423 1.22 -10.43 -12.13
N ASP A 424 1.41 -11.18 -11.05
CA ASP A 424 0.33 -11.74 -10.23
C ASP A 424 -0.23 -10.68 -9.26
N MET A 425 0.39 -9.50 -9.24
CA MET A 425 -0.04 -8.30 -8.54
C MET A 425 -0.35 -7.22 -9.58
N ASN A 426 -1.13 -6.24 -9.15
CA ASN A 426 -1.69 -5.16 -9.92
C ASN A 426 -1.19 -3.81 -9.39
N GLN A 427 -1.27 -2.84 -10.27
CA GLN A 427 -1.15 -1.44 -9.99
C GLN A 427 -2.50 -0.91 -9.53
N SER A 428 -2.45 -0.09 -8.48
CA SER A 428 -3.62 0.53 -7.86
C SER A 428 -3.70 2.02 -8.17
N PHE A 429 -2.61 2.77 -7.97
CA PHE A 429 -2.61 4.24 -8.08
C PHE A 429 -3.73 4.87 -7.24
N SER A 430 -3.82 4.52 -5.96
CA SER A 430 -4.98 4.89 -5.14
C SER A 430 -4.65 5.22 -3.70
N GLN A 431 -5.65 5.60 -2.90
CA GLN A 431 -5.54 5.83 -1.46
C GLN A 431 -4.51 6.91 -1.16
N GLY A 432 -4.73 8.11 -1.72
CA GLY A 432 -3.82 9.24 -1.55
C GLY A 432 -2.54 9.14 -2.41
N PHE A 433 -2.59 8.49 -3.57
CA PHE A 433 -1.42 8.36 -4.46
C PHE A 433 -1.24 9.55 -5.39
N ALA A 434 -0.03 10.10 -5.45
CA ALA A 434 0.32 11.18 -6.37
C ALA A 434 1.33 10.77 -7.46
N TYR A 435 1.13 11.24 -8.69
CA TYR A 435 1.89 10.85 -9.86
C TYR A 435 2.28 12.03 -10.76
N GLY A 436 3.58 12.22 -10.99
CA GLY A 436 4.11 13.06 -12.06
C GLY A 436 4.69 12.25 -13.21
N ILE A 437 4.83 12.89 -14.37
CA ILE A 437 5.39 12.25 -15.55
C ILE A 437 6.88 12.56 -15.64
N ARG A 438 7.69 11.52 -15.41
CA ARG A 438 9.15 11.64 -15.43
C ARG A 438 9.66 12.28 -16.73
N ASN A 439 10.58 13.22 -16.58
CA ASN A 439 11.18 14.03 -17.66
C ASN A 439 10.18 14.95 -18.40
N LEU A 440 8.99 15.15 -17.86
CA LEU A 440 7.95 15.93 -18.53
C LEU A 440 7.30 16.98 -17.63
N SER A 441 6.82 16.59 -16.44
CA SER A 441 6.12 17.50 -15.53
C SER A 441 6.13 17.01 -14.09
N GLY A 442 5.89 17.94 -13.16
CA GLY A 442 5.57 17.64 -11.76
C GLY A 442 4.28 16.81 -11.61
N GLY A 443 4.07 16.28 -10.40
CA GLY A 443 2.89 15.51 -10.03
C GLY A 443 1.79 16.36 -9.40
N GLY A 444 0.84 15.67 -8.77
CA GLY A 444 -0.31 16.27 -8.07
C GLY A 444 -0.15 16.30 -6.55
N PHE A 445 -1.20 16.77 -5.90
CA PHE A 445 -1.40 16.67 -4.46
C PHE A 445 -2.61 15.76 -4.19
N ALA A 446 -2.37 14.66 -3.48
CA ALA A 446 -3.37 13.65 -3.15
C ALA A 446 -3.50 13.49 -1.63
N LEU A 447 -4.72 13.59 -1.11
CA LEU A 447 -5.04 13.37 0.31
C LEU A 447 -6.26 12.45 0.45
N LEU A 448 -6.07 11.28 1.04
CA LEU A 448 -7.15 10.54 1.68
C LEU A 448 -7.10 10.87 3.17
N ALA A 449 -8.20 11.38 3.71
CA ALA A 449 -8.34 11.70 5.12
C ALA A 449 -9.55 10.96 5.70
N ASP A 450 -9.29 10.12 6.68
CA ASP A 450 -10.30 9.44 7.50
C ASP A 450 -10.26 10.01 8.93
N ARG A 451 -11.41 10.06 9.60
CA ARG A 451 -11.53 10.57 10.97
C ARG A 451 -11.76 9.48 12.00
N SER A 452 -12.64 8.52 11.76
CA SER A 452 -13.04 7.61 12.83
C SER A 452 -13.69 6.33 12.34
N GLY A 453 -13.18 5.23 12.89
CA GLY A 453 -13.74 3.90 12.91
C GLY A 453 -12.68 2.89 12.49
N SER A 454 -13.02 1.62 12.36
CA SER A 454 -12.03 0.55 12.13
C SER A 454 -12.00 0.15 10.67
N ASP A 455 -11.08 0.75 9.94
CA ASP A 455 -11.07 0.80 8.49
C ASP A 455 -10.15 -0.23 7.84
N PHE A 456 -10.49 -0.55 6.60
CA PHE A 456 -9.78 -1.53 5.81
C PHE A 456 -9.26 -0.93 4.50
N TYR A 457 -7.96 -0.72 4.45
CA TYR A 457 -7.25 -0.21 3.28
C TYR A 457 -6.54 -1.34 2.55
N GLN A 458 -7.01 -1.69 1.36
CA GLN A 458 -6.36 -2.67 0.51
C GLN A 458 -6.01 -2.11 -0.85
N CYS A 459 -4.71 -2.10 -1.15
CA CYS A 459 -4.20 -1.90 -2.49
C CYS A 459 -3.07 -2.90 -2.77
N GLN A 460 -2.47 -2.85 -3.96
CA GLN A 460 -1.32 -3.68 -4.28
C GLN A 460 -0.10 -2.80 -4.51
N TYR A 461 0.07 -2.23 -5.70
CA TYR A 461 1.15 -1.30 -6.00
C TYR A 461 0.66 0.14 -6.05
N PHE A 462 1.49 1.09 -5.59
CA PHE A 462 1.23 2.53 -5.74
C PHE A 462 -0.04 2.98 -5.00
N GLY A 463 0.02 3.03 -3.67
CA GLY A 463 -1.07 3.60 -2.88
C GLY A 463 -0.77 3.78 -1.41
N GLN A 464 -1.76 4.16 -0.61
CA GLN A 464 -1.63 4.43 0.83
C GLN A 464 -0.61 5.54 1.11
N GLY A 465 -0.88 6.73 0.60
CA GLY A 465 -0.06 7.93 0.83
C GLY A 465 1.32 7.89 0.18
N SER A 466 1.55 7.00 -0.80
CA SER A 466 2.81 6.99 -1.56
C SER A 466 2.77 7.92 -2.76
N SER A 467 3.92 8.19 -3.36
CA SER A 467 4.02 9.11 -4.49
C SER A 467 5.07 8.72 -5.50
N TYR A 468 4.95 9.23 -6.73
CA TYR A 468 5.94 9.06 -7.78
C TYR A 468 6.17 10.37 -8.53
N TRP A 469 7.45 10.73 -8.70
CA TRP A 469 7.94 11.89 -9.47
C TRP A 469 7.25 13.24 -9.16
N MET A 470 7.83 14.00 -8.23
CA MET A 470 7.42 15.37 -7.84
C MET A 470 5.93 15.51 -7.48
N GLY A 471 5.31 14.41 -7.02
CA GLY A 471 3.98 14.40 -6.43
C GLY A 471 4.06 14.35 -4.91
N ILE A 472 2.98 14.76 -4.27
CA ILE A 472 2.77 14.66 -2.82
C ILE A 472 1.59 13.74 -2.56
N GLY A 473 1.85 12.56 -2.01
CA GLY A 473 0.82 11.59 -1.62
C GLY A 473 0.68 11.54 -0.10
N ILE A 474 -0.56 11.53 0.38
CA ILE A 474 -0.88 11.53 1.81
C ILE A 474 -2.07 10.60 2.09
N LEU A 475 -1.90 9.72 3.07
CA LEU A 475 -2.99 9.06 3.77
C LEU A 475 -2.94 9.51 5.24
N TYR A 476 -4.05 10.04 5.73
CA TYR A 476 -4.24 10.45 7.11
C TYR A 476 -5.41 9.68 7.70
N ASP A 477 -5.13 8.93 8.76
CA ASP A 477 -6.12 8.25 9.58
C ASP A 477 -6.01 8.78 11.02
N GLN A 478 -7.14 9.08 11.65
CA GLN A 478 -7.16 9.76 12.95
C GLN A 478 -7.54 8.84 14.12
N ASP A 479 -8.41 7.86 13.94
CA ASP A 479 -8.91 7.06 15.04
C ASP A 479 -9.53 5.77 14.56
N GLY A 480 -9.06 4.64 15.09
CA GLY A 480 -9.57 3.40 14.57
C GLY A 480 -8.93 2.15 15.10
N LYS A 481 -9.17 1.06 14.38
CA LYS A 481 -8.40 -0.16 14.55
C LYS A 481 -8.20 -0.75 13.18
N ASP A 482 -7.23 -0.21 12.50
CA ASP A 482 -7.21 -0.18 11.05
C ASP A 482 -6.32 -1.28 10.52
N THR A 483 -6.54 -1.60 9.27
CA THR A 483 -5.77 -2.63 8.58
C THR A 483 -5.34 -2.12 7.22
N TYR A 484 -4.02 -1.99 7.08
CA TYR A 484 -3.37 -1.52 5.86
C TYR A 484 -2.70 -2.69 5.16
N ILE A 485 -3.29 -3.16 4.07
CA ILE A 485 -2.72 -4.22 3.23
C ILE A 485 -2.26 -3.61 1.91
N ALA A 486 -0.97 -3.70 1.66
CA ALA A 486 -0.39 -3.34 0.39
C ALA A 486 0.67 -4.35 -0.05
N ARG A 487 1.15 -4.23 -1.29
CA ARG A 487 2.29 -5.03 -1.78
C ARG A 487 3.59 -4.24 -1.73
N ARG A 488 3.75 -3.25 -2.61
CA ARG A 488 5.00 -2.49 -2.77
C ARG A 488 4.70 -1.07 -3.23
N TYR A 489 5.61 -0.14 -2.98
CA TYR A 489 5.46 1.26 -3.37
C TYR A 489 4.25 1.90 -2.70
N SER A 490 4.15 1.73 -1.38
CA SER A 490 2.94 2.04 -0.62
C SER A 490 3.24 2.58 0.78
N GLN A 491 2.22 2.91 1.57
CA GLN A 491 2.33 3.21 3.01
C GLN A 491 3.33 4.34 3.30
N GLY A 492 3.11 5.50 2.70
CA GLY A 492 3.97 6.67 2.89
C GLY A 492 5.32 6.60 2.18
N ALA A 493 5.51 5.69 1.21
CA ALA A 493 6.76 5.62 0.45
C ALA A 493 6.92 6.78 -0.55
N GLY A 494 8.06 7.48 -0.48
CA GLY A 494 8.47 8.45 -1.49
C GLY A 494 9.30 7.79 -2.57
N ILE A 495 8.82 7.80 -3.81
CA ILE A 495 9.41 7.03 -4.91
C ILE A 495 9.87 7.96 -6.03
N HIS A 496 11.15 7.89 -6.35
CA HIS A 496 11.74 8.62 -7.48
C HIS A 496 11.49 10.13 -7.43
N PHE A 497 12.22 10.82 -6.56
CA PHE A 497 12.15 12.28 -6.38
C PHE A 497 10.72 12.77 -6.13
N SER A 498 10.05 12.21 -5.12
CA SER A 498 8.67 12.56 -4.72
C SER A 498 8.51 12.48 -3.19
N PHE A 499 7.36 12.90 -2.68
CA PHE A 499 7.07 12.96 -1.24
C PHE A 499 5.86 12.10 -0.86
N GLY A 500 6.07 11.05 -0.08
CA GLY A 500 5.02 10.18 0.45
C GLY A 500 4.90 10.29 1.96
N LEU A 501 3.66 10.25 2.46
CA LEU A 501 3.33 10.38 3.88
C LEU A 501 2.14 9.49 4.25
N LEU A 502 2.31 8.68 5.30
CA LEU A 502 1.21 8.00 5.99
C LEU A 502 1.23 8.44 7.45
N MET A 503 0.07 8.82 7.98
CA MET A 503 -0.12 9.27 9.35
C MET A 503 -1.28 8.49 9.96
N ASP A 504 -1.02 7.87 11.10
CA ASP A 504 -2.01 7.14 11.90
C ASP A 504 -1.97 7.69 13.34
N VAL A 505 -3.06 8.29 13.80
CA VAL A 505 -3.06 9.02 15.09
C VAL A 505 -3.46 8.12 16.26
N ARG A 506 -4.35 7.15 16.08
CA ARG A 506 -4.80 6.27 17.16
C ARG A 506 -5.29 4.95 16.60
N GLY A 507 -4.88 3.86 17.24
CA GLY A 507 -5.52 2.58 17.01
C GLY A 507 -4.81 1.40 17.61
N ASN A 508 -5.07 0.19 17.11
CA ASN A 508 -4.24 -0.98 17.42
C ASN A 508 -4.11 -1.78 16.12
N ASP A 509 -3.27 -1.29 15.24
CA ASP A 509 -3.44 -1.40 13.80
C ASP A 509 -2.56 -2.50 13.22
N HIS A 510 -2.96 -2.96 12.05
CA HIS A 510 -2.32 -4.08 11.36
C HIS A 510 -1.82 -3.59 10.01
N THR A 511 -0.52 -3.32 9.92
CA THR A 511 0.11 -2.83 8.70
C THR A 511 0.91 -3.93 8.04
N PHE A 512 0.48 -4.38 6.86
CA PHE A 512 1.15 -5.39 6.06
C PHE A 512 1.62 -4.84 4.72
N SER A 513 2.88 -5.09 4.39
CA SER A 513 3.42 -4.92 3.04
C SER A 513 4.58 -5.88 2.77
N TRP A 514 5.20 -5.79 1.60
CA TRP A 514 6.38 -6.59 1.28
C TRP A 514 7.66 -5.77 1.17
N GLY A 515 7.60 -4.60 0.53
CA GLY A 515 8.77 -3.75 0.46
C GLY A 515 8.58 -2.42 -0.24
N VAL A 516 9.60 -1.56 -0.18
CA VAL A 516 9.51 -0.13 -0.60
C VAL A 516 8.21 0.48 -0.08
N SER A 517 8.05 0.45 1.23
CA SER A 517 6.81 0.80 1.93
C SER A 517 7.10 1.37 3.31
N GLN A 518 6.07 1.71 4.10
CA GLN A 518 6.18 2.09 5.52
C GLN A 518 7.22 3.18 5.75
N GLY A 519 7.03 4.34 5.10
CA GLY A 519 7.94 5.48 5.20
C GLY A 519 9.28 5.27 4.50
N CYS A 520 9.36 4.39 3.50
CA CYS A 520 10.60 4.19 2.74
C CYS A 520 10.91 5.36 1.79
N GLY A 521 12.15 5.85 1.82
CA GLY A 521 12.66 6.79 0.82
C GLY A 521 13.42 6.07 -0.31
N HIS A 522 12.92 6.17 -1.56
CA HIS A 522 13.52 5.50 -2.71
C HIS A 522 13.88 6.48 -3.83
N ASP A 523 15.13 6.44 -4.30
CA ASP A 523 15.63 7.18 -5.48
C ASP A 523 15.37 8.69 -5.37
N TYR A 524 15.99 9.34 -4.37
CA TYR A 524 15.75 10.72 -3.94
C TYR A 524 14.32 11.02 -3.43
N GLY A 525 13.46 10.02 -3.31
CA GLY A 525 12.16 10.21 -2.67
C GLY A 525 12.28 10.35 -1.15
N VAL A 526 11.38 11.13 -0.57
CA VAL A 526 11.20 11.24 0.88
C VAL A 526 9.94 10.47 1.25
N GLY A 527 10.08 9.44 2.07
CA GLY A 527 8.97 8.69 2.62
C GLY A 527 8.91 8.85 4.14
N ILE A 528 7.71 9.05 4.67
CA ILE A 528 7.46 9.19 6.10
C ILE A 528 6.25 8.35 6.49
N LEU A 529 6.38 7.58 7.57
CA LEU A 529 5.25 7.01 8.30
C LEU A 529 5.35 7.47 9.76
N VAL A 530 4.26 8.03 10.28
CA VAL A 530 4.14 8.43 11.70
C VAL A 530 2.92 7.76 12.30
N ASN A 531 3.15 7.02 13.39
CA ASN A 531 2.12 6.47 14.25
C ASN A 531 2.18 7.16 15.62
N GLU A 532 1.04 7.63 16.15
CA GLU A 532 1.05 8.38 17.42
C GLU A 532 0.74 7.51 18.65
N VAL A 533 -0.36 6.74 18.63
CA VAL A 533 -0.80 5.95 19.79
C VAL A 533 -1.39 4.62 19.36
N GLY A 534 -0.87 3.50 19.86
CA GLY A 534 -1.52 2.22 19.64
C GLY A 534 -0.84 1.02 20.29
N ASN A 535 -1.20 -0.19 19.89
CA ASN A 535 -0.35 -1.38 20.08
C ASN A 535 -0.39 -2.12 18.76
N ASP A 536 0.54 -1.76 17.89
CA ASP A 536 0.44 -1.93 16.47
C ASP A 536 1.32 -3.07 15.99
N THR A 537 1.01 -3.60 14.81
CA THR A 537 1.80 -4.65 14.20
C THR A 537 2.18 -4.27 12.79
N TYR A 538 3.48 -4.15 12.55
CA TYR A 538 4.07 -3.83 11.26
C TYR A 538 4.76 -5.06 10.69
N VAL A 539 4.29 -5.49 9.52
CA VAL A 539 4.83 -6.64 8.81
C VAL A 539 5.37 -6.19 7.46
N SER A 540 6.68 -6.35 7.24
CA SER A 540 7.28 -6.16 5.92
C SER A 540 8.67 -6.80 5.79
N ASP A 541 9.05 -7.16 4.56
CA ASP A 541 10.27 -7.93 4.32
C ASP A 541 11.49 -7.08 3.96
N TRP A 542 11.40 -6.04 3.13
CA TRP A 542 12.59 -5.33 2.62
C TRP A 542 12.33 -3.88 2.22
N LEU A 543 13.23 -2.95 2.56
CA LEU A 543 13.08 -1.51 2.29
C LEU A 543 11.75 -0.95 2.83
N SER A 544 11.54 -1.14 4.13
CA SER A 544 10.35 -0.64 4.83
C SER A 544 10.72 -0.11 6.22
N MET A 545 9.78 0.45 6.97
CA MET A 545 9.99 0.98 8.32
C MET A 545 11.17 1.96 8.36
N GLY A 546 11.05 3.00 7.54
CA GLY A 546 12.01 4.10 7.48
C GLY A 546 13.31 3.72 6.77
N ALA A 547 13.33 2.60 6.05
CA ALA A 547 14.47 2.26 5.21
C ALA A 547 14.67 3.27 4.07
N SER A 548 15.90 3.33 3.56
CA SER A 548 16.22 4.14 2.41
C SER A 548 17.04 3.42 1.34
N GLU A 549 16.89 3.91 0.11
CA GLU A 549 17.60 3.46 -1.06
C GLU A 549 17.86 4.62 -2.03
N ALA A 550 19.04 4.62 -2.67
CA ALA A 550 19.37 5.50 -3.81
C ALA A 550 19.17 7.02 -3.56
N ASN A 551 19.77 7.55 -2.48
CA ASN A 551 19.65 8.93 -1.99
C ASN A 551 18.26 9.31 -1.48
N GLY A 552 17.37 8.34 -1.27
CA GLY A 552 16.11 8.59 -0.59
C GLY A 552 16.30 8.87 0.90
N VAL A 553 15.29 9.49 1.50
CA VAL A 553 15.17 9.72 2.95
C VAL A 553 13.94 8.96 3.42
N GLY A 554 14.15 7.95 4.25
CA GLY A 554 13.08 7.17 4.87
C GLY A 554 13.00 7.46 6.35
N ILE A 555 11.80 7.72 6.85
CA ILE A 555 11.53 8.04 8.24
C ILE A 555 10.33 7.20 8.70
N PHE A 556 10.53 6.44 9.76
CA PHE A 556 9.47 5.72 10.46
C PHE A 556 9.50 6.12 11.93
N VAL A 557 8.34 6.50 12.45
CA VAL A 557 8.16 6.94 13.82
C VAL A 557 6.95 6.21 14.40
N ASP A 558 7.16 5.54 15.52
CA ASP A 558 6.12 5.12 16.44
C ASP A 558 6.31 5.89 17.76
N ASN A 559 5.29 6.62 18.19
CA ASN A 559 5.39 7.46 19.39
C ASN A 559 4.96 6.74 20.66
N SER A 560 4.05 5.76 20.60
CA SER A 560 3.66 5.04 21.81
C SER A 560 2.92 3.75 21.53
N GLY A 561 3.28 2.71 22.28
CA GLY A 561 2.52 1.48 22.24
C GLY A 561 3.18 0.30 22.90
N ASN A 562 2.77 -0.92 22.56
CA ASN A 562 3.56 -2.12 22.78
C ASN A 562 3.50 -2.91 21.47
N ASP A 563 4.48 -2.66 20.63
CA ASP A 563 4.36 -2.85 19.20
C ASP A 563 5.09 -4.10 18.72
N GLY A 564 4.69 -4.56 17.55
CA GLY A 564 5.25 -5.72 16.87
C GLY A 564 5.89 -5.32 15.54
N TYR A 565 7.19 -5.55 15.41
CA TYR A 565 7.94 -5.30 14.18
C TYR A 565 8.40 -6.64 13.57
N ASP A 566 7.60 -7.14 12.64
CA ASP A 566 7.74 -8.46 12.03
C ASP A 566 8.32 -8.40 10.62
N THR A 567 9.50 -8.99 10.44
CA THR A 567 10.22 -9.00 9.17
C THR A 567 10.85 -10.36 8.92
N ASN A 568 10.82 -10.85 7.68
CA ASN A 568 11.61 -12.03 7.34
C ASN A 568 13.09 -11.68 7.09
N THR A 569 13.40 -10.41 6.82
CA THR A 569 14.75 -9.93 6.56
C THR A 569 15.11 -8.74 7.44
N GLY A 570 16.38 -8.61 7.87
CA GLY A 570 16.85 -7.45 8.65
C GLY A 570 16.94 -6.13 7.85
N MET A 571 16.41 -6.07 6.63
CA MET A 571 16.57 -4.94 5.71
C MET A 571 15.36 -4.00 5.65
N ALA A 572 14.44 -4.09 6.60
CA ALA A 572 13.37 -3.11 6.78
C ALA A 572 13.81 -2.07 7.82
N VAL A 573 13.66 -2.40 9.10
CA VAL A 573 13.89 -1.54 10.28
C VAL A 573 15.13 -0.63 10.20
N GLY A 574 14.91 0.66 9.90
CA GLY A 574 15.91 1.74 10.01
C GLY A 574 17.18 1.45 9.21
N SER A 575 17.03 1.00 7.96
CA SER A 575 18.13 0.44 7.17
C SER A 575 18.46 1.27 5.92
N LEU A 576 19.66 1.06 5.38
CA LEU A 576 20.08 1.67 4.12
C LEU A 576 20.55 0.57 3.15
N THR A 577 19.84 0.43 2.03
CA THR A 577 20.31 -0.37 0.91
C THR A 577 21.03 0.55 -0.08
N LYS A 578 22.37 0.55 -0.07
CA LYS A 578 23.11 1.40 -1.03
C LYS A 578 23.22 0.74 -2.40
N VAL A 579 22.29 1.03 -3.30
CA VAL A 579 22.34 0.67 -4.73
C VAL A 579 22.75 1.86 -5.60
N ARG A 580 23.01 1.63 -6.89
CA ARG A 580 23.22 2.67 -7.92
C ARG A 580 24.30 3.72 -7.60
N ARG A 581 25.26 3.41 -6.72
CA ARG A 581 26.32 4.32 -6.25
C ARG A 581 25.80 5.54 -5.45
N ALA A 582 24.56 5.46 -4.99
CA ALA A 582 23.85 6.48 -4.22
C ALA A 582 23.72 6.04 -2.74
N GLY A 583 23.71 7.01 -1.81
CA GLY A 583 23.52 6.82 -0.38
C GLY A 583 22.03 6.74 -0.02
N GLY A 584 21.64 7.37 1.07
CA GLY A 584 20.26 7.45 1.56
C GLY A 584 20.29 7.59 3.08
N ILE A 585 19.24 8.17 3.66
CA ILE A 585 19.11 8.31 5.12
C ILE A 585 17.92 7.48 5.56
N GLY A 586 18.12 6.48 6.43
CA GLY A 586 17.04 5.63 6.93
C GLY A 586 16.90 5.72 8.45
N LEU A 587 15.75 6.15 8.94
CA LEU A 587 15.49 6.37 10.36
C LEU A 587 14.32 5.52 10.83
N PHE A 588 14.55 4.74 11.89
CA PHE A 588 13.51 4.06 12.65
C PHE A 588 13.53 4.58 14.08
N ILE A 589 12.38 5.04 14.58
CA ILE A 589 12.26 5.62 15.91
C ILE A 589 11.01 5.04 16.55
N ASP A 590 11.19 4.41 17.70
CA ASP A 590 10.14 3.99 18.61
C ASP A 590 10.37 4.67 19.97
N ALA A 591 9.41 5.50 20.39
CA ALA A 591 9.60 6.45 21.48
C ALA A 591 9.00 6.04 22.82
N ALA A 592 8.24 4.95 22.88
CA ALA A 592 7.76 4.37 24.13
C ALA A 592 7.07 3.04 23.88
N GLY A 593 7.42 2.04 24.68
CA GLY A 593 6.66 0.82 24.71
C GLY A 593 7.38 -0.31 25.39
N LYS A 594 6.85 -1.51 25.16
CA LYS A 594 7.55 -2.76 25.41
C LYS A 594 7.37 -3.65 24.20
N ASP A 595 8.38 -3.64 23.35
CA ASP A 595 8.17 -3.93 21.95
C ASP A 595 8.78 -5.28 21.55
N ARG A 596 8.30 -5.82 20.43
CA ARG A 596 8.71 -7.14 19.94
C ARG A 596 9.28 -7.02 18.55
N TYR A 597 10.46 -7.61 18.38
CA TYR A 597 11.20 -7.64 17.13
C TYR A 597 11.48 -9.08 16.72
N SER A 598 11.07 -9.46 15.52
CA SER A 598 11.28 -10.81 14.98
C SER A 598 12.72 -11.08 14.50
N LYS A 599 13.42 -10.06 14.00
CA LYS A 599 14.76 -10.20 13.40
C LYS A 599 15.76 -9.12 13.81
N LYS A 600 15.58 -7.88 13.34
CA LYS A 600 16.50 -6.75 13.57
C LYS A 600 15.83 -5.72 14.45
N GLY A 601 16.61 -5.14 15.37
CA GLY A 601 16.11 -4.28 16.43
C GLY A 601 15.89 -5.06 17.72
N ALA A 602 15.75 -4.34 18.82
CA ALA A 602 15.38 -4.89 20.11
C ALA A 602 14.80 -3.78 20.99
N ASP A 603 13.87 -4.17 21.85
CA ASP A 603 13.30 -3.34 22.90
C ASP A 603 14.38 -2.62 23.71
N ASN A 604 14.19 -1.32 23.97
CA ASN A 604 15.10 -0.46 24.73
C ASN A 604 16.55 -0.48 24.22
N SER A 605 16.74 -0.35 22.89
CA SER A 605 18.08 -0.37 22.28
C SER A 605 18.27 0.61 21.12
N ILE A 606 19.53 0.90 20.83
CA ILE A 606 19.95 1.69 19.66
C ILE A 606 20.82 0.79 18.79
N TRP A 607 20.52 0.74 17.50
CA TRP A 607 21.31 0.00 16.52
C TRP A 607 21.57 0.82 15.26
N SER A 608 22.75 0.63 14.69
CA SER A 608 23.12 1.25 13.42
C SER A 608 24.09 0.37 12.68
N GLU A 609 23.86 0.22 11.38
CA GLU A 609 24.75 -0.53 10.48
C GLU A 609 25.61 0.41 9.63
N SER A 610 25.33 1.72 9.67
CA SER A 610 26.08 2.73 8.92
C SER A 610 25.84 4.13 9.45
N ARG A 611 26.73 5.07 9.14
CA ARG A 611 26.58 6.52 9.46
C ARG A 611 25.41 7.23 8.74
N TRP A 612 24.50 6.48 8.13
CA TRP A 612 23.37 7.01 7.36
C TRP A 612 22.08 6.27 7.66
N ALA A 613 22.09 5.32 8.59
CA ALA A 613 20.89 4.61 8.98
C ALA A 613 20.96 4.20 10.44
N ILE A 614 19.85 4.37 11.15
CA ILE A 614 19.76 4.11 12.58
C ILE A 614 18.35 3.66 12.93
N GLY A 615 18.27 2.72 13.87
CA GLY A 615 17.07 2.46 14.63
C GLY A 615 17.31 2.77 16.11
N ILE A 616 16.31 3.36 16.74
CA ILE A 616 16.29 3.65 18.16
C ILE A 616 14.92 3.25 18.72
N ASP A 617 14.96 2.52 19.80
CA ASP A 617 13.83 2.16 20.64
C ASP A 617 14.25 2.58 22.06
N GLU A 618 13.59 3.61 22.58
CA GLU A 618 13.84 4.07 23.94
C GLU A 618 12.63 4.80 24.47
N ASN A 619 12.20 4.44 25.68
CA ASN A 619 11.12 5.15 26.33
C ASN A 619 11.52 6.60 26.67
N ASN A 620 10.99 7.53 25.88
CA ASN A 620 11.14 8.97 26.05
C ASN A 620 9.78 9.64 26.32
N GLY A 621 8.92 8.96 27.09
CA GLY A 621 7.56 9.45 27.40
C GLY A 621 6.70 9.66 26.15
N GLY A 622 6.97 8.86 25.11
CA GLY A 622 6.32 8.92 23.81
C GLY A 622 6.66 10.14 22.95
N THR A 623 7.76 10.84 23.25
CA THR A 623 8.19 12.00 22.47
C THR A 623 9.32 11.63 21.49
N SER A 624 8.99 11.35 20.23
CA SER A 624 10.01 11.16 19.18
C SER A 624 10.60 12.49 18.69
N GLY A 625 9.86 13.59 18.76
CA GLY A 625 10.20 14.85 18.07
C GLY A 625 9.53 15.02 16.70
N LEU A 626 8.74 14.02 16.29
CA LEU A 626 7.73 14.06 15.23
C LEU A 626 6.41 13.53 15.80
N ASN A 627 5.89 14.25 16.80
CA ASN A 627 4.60 13.94 17.42
C ASN A 627 3.46 14.64 16.67
N MET A 628 2.36 13.92 16.54
CA MET A 628 1.10 14.41 16.03
C MET A 628 0.26 15.00 17.16
N HIS A 629 -0.58 15.96 16.80
CA HIS A 629 -1.61 16.45 17.72
C HIS A 629 -2.69 15.39 17.86
N ILE A 630 -3.00 15.00 19.09
CA ILE A 630 -4.08 14.09 19.44
C ILE A 630 -5.33 14.95 19.74
N PRO A 631 -6.34 15.04 18.84
CA PRO A 631 -7.49 15.93 19.02
C PRO A 631 -8.36 15.51 20.20
N GLU A 632 -8.95 16.42 20.97
CA GLU A 632 -9.88 16.05 22.06
C GLU A 632 -11.09 15.26 21.50
N MET A 633 -11.41 14.11 22.10
CA MET A 633 -12.53 13.29 21.64
C MET A 633 -13.85 14.05 21.79
N ILE A 634 -14.62 14.16 20.70
CA ILE A 634 -16.05 14.50 20.78
C ILE A 634 -16.78 13.23 21.24
N THR A 635 -16.79 13.00 22.56
CA THR A 635 -17.43 11.85 23.24
C THR A 635 -16.74 10.49 22.96
N PRO A 636 -16.52 9.63 23.97
CA PRO A 636 -15.90 8.33 23.75
C PRO A 636 -16.80 7.41 22.92
N ILE A 637 -16.24 6.80 21.87
CA ILE A 637 -16.84 5.84 20.93
C ILE A 637 -17.25 4.50 21.59
N ASN A 638 -17.19 4.36 22.92
CA ASN A 638 -17.44 3.08 23.58
C ASN A 638 -18.90 2.61 23.51
N GLU A 639 -19.89 3.50 23.56
CA GLU A 639 -21.31 3.08 23.52
C GLU A 639 -21.79 2.73 22.10
N VAL A 640 -21.33 3.46 21.08
CA VAL A 640 -21.70 3.21 19.67
C VAL A 640 -20.93 2.01 19.10
N SER A 641 -19.65 1.84 19.46
CA SER A 641 -18.86 0.67 19.02
C SER A 641 -19.34 -0.64 19.65
N GLU A 642 -19.82 -0.66 20.90
CA GLU A 642 -20.43 -1.86 21.49
C GLU A 642 -21.78 -2.19 20.84
N GLU A 643 -22.61 -1.19 20.52
CA GLU A 643 -23.88 -1.42 19.84
C GLU A 643 -23.66 -1.93 18.40
N ASN A 644 -22.74 -1.31 17.66
CA ASN A 644 -22.41 -1.71 16.29
C ASN A 644 -21.75 -3.08 16.25
N ARG A 645 -20.80 -3.36 17.15
CA ARG A 645 -20.26 -4.71 17.35
C ARG A 645 -21.36 -5.70 17.70
N GLY A 646 -22.34 -5.31 18.51
CA GLY A 646 -23.50 -6.16 18.84
C GLY A 646 -24.44 -6.41 17.66
N LYS A 647 -24.64 -5.44 16.77
CA LYS A 647 -25.39 -5.60 15.51
C LYS A 647 -24.65 -6.53 14.55
N GLU A 648 -23.36 -6.30 14.39
CA GLU A 648 -22.45 -7.13 13.59
C GLU A 648 -22.40 -8.57 14.12
N GLU A 649 -22.21 -8.75 15.43
CA GLU A 649 -22.23 -10.07 16.09
C GLU A 649 -23.53 -10.81 15.79
N ARG A 650 -24.69 -10.13 15.92
CA ARG A 650 -25.99 -10.73 15.57
C ARG A 650 -26.07 -11.12 14.09
N ARG A 651 -25.59 -10.27 13.18
CA ARG A 651 -25.58 -10.53 11.73
C ARG A 651 -24.70 -11.74 11.40
N LEU A 652 -23.46 -11.76 11.88
CA LEU A 652 -22.50 -12.83 11.63
C LEU A 652 -22.97 -14.14 12.27
N THR A 653 -23.53 -14.09 13.49
CA THR A 653 -24.14 -15.26 14.14
C THR A 653 -25.29 -15.81 13.31
N SER A 654 -26.16 -14.95 12.77
CA SER A 654 -27.25 -15.34 11.89
C SER A 654 -26.74 -15.97 10.59
N MET A 655 -25.70 -15.39 9.98
CA MET A 655 -25.06 -15.95 8.78
C MET A 655 -24.44 -17.33 9.06
N MET A 656 -23.77 -17.50 10.21
CA MET A 656 -23.22 -18.78 10.64
C MET A 656 -24.32 -19.83 10.89
N ALA A 657 -25.40 -19.46 11.58
CA ALA A 657 -26.54 -20.35 11.80
C ALA A 657 -27.22 -20.73 10.47
N LYS A 658 -27.31 -19.78 9.53
CA LYS A 658 -27.82 -20.04 8.18
C LYS A 658 -26.92 -21.03 7.44
N ALA A 659 -25.60 -20.83 7.49
CA ALA A 659 -24.63 -21.73 6.84
C ALA A 659 -24.81 -23.19 7.29
N GLU A 660 -25.09 -23.44 8.57
CA GLU A 660 -25.34 -24.79 9.10
C GLU A 660 -26.60 -25.48 8.54
N THR A 661 -27.51 -24.73 7.93
CA THR A 661 -28.74 -25.25 7.32
C THR A 661 -28.70 -25.35 5.80
N LEU A 662 -27.70 -24.75 5.16
CA LEU A 662 -27.59 -24.73 3.71
C LEU A 662 -27.03 -26.06 3.16
N PRO A 663 -27.43 -26.46 1.95
CA PRO A 663 -26.83 -27.62 1.30
C PRO A 663 -25.42 -27.30 0.79
N TYR A 664 -24.59 -28.34 0.65
CA TYR A 664 -23.31 -28.21 -0.04
C TYR A 664 -23.50 -27.78 -1.51
N PRO A 665 -22.69 -26.82 -2.04
CA PRO A 665 -21.55 -26.13 -1.39
C PRO A 665 -21.87 -24.77 -0.74
N GLU A 666 -23.14 -24.37 -0.70
CA GLU A 666 -23.59 -23.04 -0.24
C GLU A 666 -23.27 -22.78 1.25
N ASP A 667 -23.20 -23.85 2.05
CA ASP A 667 -22.73 -23.84 3.44
C ASP A 667 -21.28 -23.35 3.55
N ILE A 668 -20.39 -23.88 2.72
CA ILE A 668 -18.97 -23.53 2.69
C ILE A 668 -18.76 -22.13 2.13
N GLU A 669 -19.49 -21.74 1.07
CA GLU A 669 -19.43 -20.38 0.52
C GLU A 669 -19.87 -19.32 1.52
N THR A 670 -20.96 -19.59 2.24
CA THR A 670 -21.46 -18.69 3.29
C THR A 670 -20.47 -18.61 4.45
N THR A 671 -19.90 -19.74 4.87
CA THR A 671 -18.88 -19.77 5.92
C THR A 671 -17.62 -19.04 5.48
N LEU A 672 -17.20 -19.15 4.22
CA LEU A 672 -16.09 -18.39 3.64
C LEU A 672 -16.36 -16.89 3.72
N SER A 673 -17.57 -16.44 3.35
CA SER A 673 -17.95 -15.03 3.46
C SER A 673 -17.89 -14.51 4.89
N VAL A 674 -18.21 -15.34 5.90
CA VAL A 674 -18.05 -14.97 7.31
C VAL A 674 -16.58 -15.00 7.73
N ALA A 675 -15.81 -15.98 7.29
CA ALA A 675 -14.39 -16.12 7.62
C ALA A 675 -13.51 -15.04 6.99
N SER A 676 -13.96 -14.47 5.87
CA SER A 676 -13.37 -13.32 5.19
C SER A 676 -14.04 -11.99 5.58
N HIS A 677 -14.88 -11.98 6.62
CA HIS A 677 -15.52 -10.76 7.09
C HIS A 677 -14.51 -9.88 7.82
N TRP A 678 -14.57 -8.58 7.50
CA TRP A 678 -13.80 -7.52 8.14
C TRP A 678 -14.78 -6.59 8.85
N GLY A 679 -14.59 -6.42 10.17
CA GLY A 679 -15.30 -5.48 11.03
C GLY A 679 -14.88 -5.62 12.50
N LEU A 680 -15.64 -5.01 13.43
CA LEU A 680 -15.32 -4.91 14.86
C LEU A 680 -15.38 -6.27 15.57
N GLU A 681 -16.26 -7.18 15.11
CA GLU A 681 -16.40 -8.53 15.65
C GLU A 681 -15.35 -9.48 15.06
N ARG A 682 -14.35 -9.87 15.89
CA ARG A 682 -13.23 -10.71 15.45
C ARG A 682 -13.37 -12.18 15.83
N LYS A 683 -14.32 -12.54 16.69
CA LYS A 683 -14.44 -13.91 17.23
C LYS A 683 -15.12 -14.84 16.24
N ILE A 684 -16.26 -14.45 15.69
CA ILE A 684 -17.06 -15.23 14.75
C ILE A 684 -16.32 -15.44 13.42
N PRO A 685 -15.69 -14.44 12.77
CA PRO A 685 -14.87 -14.67 11.58
C PRO A 685 -13.71 -15.63 11.85
N LYS A 686 -13.06 -15.53 13.02
CA LYS A 686 -11.99 -16.45 13.42
C LYS A 686 -12.51 -17.87 13.65
N GLU A 687 -13.69 -18.03 14.25
CA GLU A 687 -14.36 -19.32 14.42
C GLU A 687 -14.77 -19.92 13.07
N ALA A 688 -15.31 -19.11 12.16
CA ALA A 688 -15.64 -19.52 10.79
C ALA A 688 -14.39 -19.97 10.02
N ARG A 689 -13.27 -19.23 10.15
CA ARG A 689 -11.97 -19.62 9.60
C ARG A 689 -11.52 -20.98 10.15
N GLY A 690 -11.61 -21.17 11.47
CA GLY A 690 -11.31 -22.44 12.13
C GLY A 690 -12.16 -23.58 11.59
N LYS A 691 -13.49 -23.39 11.52
CA LYS A 691 -14.43 -24.37 10.94
C LYS A 691 -14.05 -24.76 9.52
N LEU A 692 -13.74 -23.80 8.64
CA LEU A 692 -13.34 -24.10 7.26
C LEU A 692 -12.06 -24.91 7.15
N LEU A 693 -11.12 -24.67 8.05
CA LEU A 693 -9.83 -25.37 8.07
C LEU A 693 -9.95 -26.78 8.66
N GLU A 694 -10.88 -26.99 9.60
CA GLU A 694 -11.24 -28.29 10.18
C GLU A 694 -12.11 -29.15 9.25
N LEU A 695 -12.77 -28.56 8.24
CA LEU A 695 -13.56 -29.31 7.26
C LEU A 695 -12.70 -30.27 6.47
N GLU A 696 -13.28 -31.43 6.12
CA GLU A 696 -12.63 -32.41 5.26
C GLU A 696 -12.23 -31.79 3.92
N GLY A 697 -10.94 -31.90 3.56
CA GLY A 697 -10.39 -31.30 2.35
C GLY A 697 -11.09 -31.72 1.05
N SER A 698 -11.71 -32.91 1.02
CA SER A 698 -12.53 -33.39 -0.11
C SER A 698 -13.76 -32.52 -0.40
N LYS A 699 -14.22 -31.74 0.59
CA LYS A 699 -15.35 -30.81 0.47
C LYS A 699 -14.91 -29.36 0.36
N SER A 700 -13.92 -28.94 1.16
CA SER A 700 -13.52 -27.52 1.23
C SER A 700 -12.65 -27.08 0.07
N VAL A 701 -11.74 -27.95 -0.41
CA VAL A 701 -10.81 -27.61 -1.51
C VAL A 701 -11.53 -27.29 -2.83
N PRO A 702 -12.52 -28.08 -3.31
CA PRO A 702 -13.21 -27.78 -4.57
C PRO A 702 -13.81 -26.36 -4.60
N VAL A 703 -14.48 -25.96 -3.51
CA VAL A 703 -15.11 -24.62 -3.40
C VAL A 703 -14.05 -23.52 -3.46
N MET A 704 -12.93 -23.68 -2.76
CA MET A 704 -11.83 -22.71 -2.77
C MET A 704 -11.17 -22.60 -4.15
N VAL A 705 -11.05 -23.72 -4.86
CA VAL A 705 -10.50 -23.76 -6.22
C VAL A 705 -11.40 -23.03 -7.22
N GLU A 706 -12.72 -23.11 -7.07
CA GLU A 706 -13.67 -22.34 -7.89
C GLU A 706 -13.58 -20.83 -7.65
N LYS A 707 -13.15 -20.39 -6.46
CA LYS A 707 -12.98 -18.98 -6.08
C LYS A 707 -11.57 -18.43 -6.31
N LEU A 708 -10.73 -19.12 -7.09
CA LEU A 708 -9.37 -18.67 -7.37
C LEU A 708 -9.30 -17.34 -8.12
N ASP A 709 -10.38 -16.81 -8.67
CA ASP A 709 -10.44 -15.47 -9.27
C ASP A 709 -10.68 -14.34 -8.24
N THR A 710 -10.94 -14.68 -6.97
CA THR A 710 -11.33 -13.70 -5.94
C THR A 710 -10.32 -12.55 -5.77
N PRO A 711 -10.78 -11.30 -5.69
CA PRO A 711 -9.93 -10.15 -5.36
C PRO A 711 -9.70 -9.98 -3.85
N ASP A 712 -10.42 -10.73 -2.99
CA ASP A 712 -10.34 -10.60 -1.54
C ASP A 712 -9.08 -11.27 -0.95
N VAL A 713 -8.24 -10.47 -0.26
CA VAL A 713 -6.96 -10.95 0.28
C VAL A 713 -7.14 -11.86 1.49
N LEU A 714 -8.21 -11.72 2.30
CA LEU A 714 -8.47 -12.68 3.38
C LEU A 714 -8.80 -14.05 2.83
N SER A 715 -9.65 -14.11 1.81
CA SER A 715 -9.96 -15.35 1.11
C SER A 715 -8.68 -15.97 0.56
N LEU A 716 -7.78 -15.20 -0.05
CA LEU A 716 -6.51 -15.72 -0.56
C LEU A 716 -5.56 -16.20 0.54
N GLY A 717 -5.50 -15.48 1.66
CA GLY A 717 -4.72 -15.88 2.83
C GLY A 717 -5.27 -17.15 3.47
N LEU A 718 -6.59 -17.26 3.59
CA LEU A 718 -7.29 -18.45 4.04
C LEU A 718 -7.09 -19.61 3.06
N MET A 719 -7.18 -19.38 1.75
CA MET A 719 -6.88 -20.39 0.73
C MET A 719 -5.44 -20.90 0.87
N ASN A 720 -4.47 -20.03 1.11
CA ASN A 720 -3.09 -20.45 1.34
C ASN A 720 -2.98 -21.38 2.57
N GLU A 721 -3.63 -21.03 3.69
CA GLU A 721 -3.68 -21.89 4.88
C GLU A 721 -4.40 -23.21 4.58
N LEU A 722 -5.59 -23.14 3.99
CA LEU A 722 -6.45 -24.29 3.71
C LEU A 722 -5.79 -25.26 2.74
N PHE A 723 -5.19 -24.78 1.65
CA PHE A 723 -4.47 -25.63 0.71
C PHE A 723 -3.21 -26.24 1.33
N THR A 724 -2.57 -25.56 2.28
CA THR A 724 -1.41 -26.11 3.01
C THR A 724 -1.85 -27.25 3.93
N VAL A 725 -2.94 -27.05 4.68
CA VAL A 725 -3.54 -28.06 5.57
C VAL A 725 -4.06 -29.25 4.77
N HIS A 726 -4.77 -29.00 3.67
CA HIS A 726 -5.41 -30.01 2.82
C HIS A 726 -4.61 -30.31 1.55
N ALA A 727 -3.27 -30.27 1.63
CA ALA A 727 -2.38 -30.39 0.47
C ALA A 727 -2.65 -31.66 -0.36
N TYR A 728 -3.00 -32.76 0.30
CA TYR A 728 -3.36 -34.03 -0.34
C TYR A 728 -4.49 -33.86 -1.39
N TYR A 729 -5.52 -33.06 -1.07
CA TYR A 729 -6.65 -32.75 -1.95
C TYR A 729 -6.38 -31.53 -2.85
N ALA A 730 -5.68 -30.52 -2.33
CA ALA A 730 -5.39 -29.28 -3.05
C ALA A 730 -4.49 -29.48 -4.27
N VAL A 731 -3.40 -30.23 -4.13
CA VAL A 731 -2.45 -30.46 -5.23
C VAL A 731 -3.11 -31.03 -6.49
N PRO A 732 -3.88 -32.15 -6.45
CA PRO A 732 -4.53 -32.67 -7.65
C PRO A 732 -5.58 -31.71 -8.22
N ALA A 733 -6.37 -31.03 -7.39
CA ALA A 733 -7.38 -30.08 -7.84
C ALA A 733 -6.74 -28.86 -8.54
N LEU A 734 -5.69 -28.29 -7.95
CA LEU A 734 -4.96 -27.16 -8.54
C LEU A 734 -4.25 -27.58 -9.85
N ILE A 735 -3.72 -28.81 -9.93
CA ILE A 735 -3.15 -29.37 -11.16
C ILE A 735 -4.19 -29.40 -12.29
N GLU A 736 -5.42 -29.82 -12.00
CA GLU A 736 -6.51 -29.84 -12.99
C GLU A 736 -6.76 -28.43 -13.53
N VAL A 737 -6.86 -27.45 -12.63
CA VAL A 737 -7.12 -26.04 -12.95
C VAL A 737 -6.00 -25.36 -13.71
N THR A 738 -4.77 -25.90 -13.74
CA THR A 738 -3.73 -25.40 -14.66
C THR A 738 -4.11 -25.52 -16.15
N ASN A 739 -5.16 -26.28 -16.48
CA ASN A 739 -5.72 -26.39 -17.83
C ASN A 739 -6.95 -25.50 -18.08
N ALA A 740 -7.34 -24.64 -17.14
CA ALA A 740 -8.47 -23.73 -17.28
C ALA A 740 -8.29 -22.76 -18.47
N SER A 741 -9.37 -22.15 -18.93
CA SER A 741 -9.32 -21.15 -20.01
C SER A 741 -8.70 -19.84 -19.54
N ASP A 742 -9.05 -19.39 -18.33
CA ASP A 742 -8.64 -18.09 -17.78
C ASP A 742 -7.15 -18.08 -17.36
N PRO A 743 -6.32 -17.19 -17.92
CA PRO A 743 -4.93 -17.01 -17.51
C PRO A 743 -4.70 -16.62 -16.04
N LEU A 744 -5.60 -15.87 -15.40
CA LEU A 744 -5.48 -15.46 -14.00
C LEU A 744 -5.66 -16.67 -13.07
N VAL A 745 -6.72 -17.44 -13.30
CA VAL A 745 -6.99 -18.67 -12.55
C VAL A 745 -5.84 -19.66 -12.73
N LYS A 746 -5.32 -19.82 -13.96
CA LYS A 746 -4.14 -20.66 -14.24
C LYS A 746 -2.90 -20.19 -13.48
N SER A 747 -2.56 -18.90 -13.52
CA SER A 747 -1.36 -18.39 -12.85
C SER A 747 -1.47 -18.50 -11.33
N ARG A 748 -2.67 -18.28 -10.76
CA ARG A 748 -2.90 -18.41 -9.32
C ARG A 748 -2.87 -19.85 -8.84
N ALA A 749 -3.40 -20.79 -9.63
CA ALA A 749 -3.24 -22.22 -9.36
C ALA A 749 -1.75 -22.61 -9.35
N LEU A 750 -0.98 -22.16 -10.35
CA LEU A 750 0.47 -22.39 -10.41
C LEU A 750 1.22 -21.73 -9.23
N TYR A 751 0.81 -20.55 -8.80
CA TYR A 751 1.34 -19.88 -7.60
C TYR A 751 1.16 -20.76 -6.35
N PHE A 752 -0.07 -21.24 -6.09
CA PHE A 752 -0.33 -22.11 -4.93
C PHE A 752 0.41 -23.45 -5.04
N LEU A 753 0.50 -24.05 -6.23
CA LEU A 753 1.31 -25.25 -6.46
C LEU A 753 2.79 -25.02 -6.15
N GLY A 754 3.33 -23.85 -6.51
CA GLY A 754 4.68 -23.43 -6.14
C GLY A 754 4.87 -23.35 -4.62
N ARG A 755 3.91 -22.73 -3.92
CA ARG A 755 3.90 -22.61 -2.45
C ARG A 755 3.83 -23.96 -1.73
N LEU A 756 3.03 -24.88 -2.25
CA LEU A 756 2.90 -26.25 -1.74
C LEU A 756 4.13 -27.10 -2.04
N LYS A 757 4.93 -26.74 -3.06
CA LYS A 757 6.19 -27.38 -3.43
C LYS A 757 6.08 -28.89 -3.72
N ASP A 758 4.89 -29.43 -4.00
CA ASP A 758 4.72 -30.85 -4.33
C ASP A 758 5.24 -31.12 -5.75
N SER A 759 6.13 -32.10 -5.87
CA SER A 759 6.71 -32.50 -7.14
C SER A 759 5.71 -33.08 -8.14
N LYS A 760 4.51 -33.52 -7.69
CA LYS A 760 3.41 -33.91 -8.60
C LYS A 760 3.03 -32.81 -9.57
N ALA A 761 3.17 -31.53 -9.15
CA ALA A 761 2.85 -30.38 -9.98
C ALA A 761 3.86 -30.14 -11.10
N LEU A 762 5.08 -30.70 -10.99
CA LEU A 762 6.21 -30.37 -11.87
C LEU A 762 5.89 -30.58 -13.35
N LYS A 763 5.20 -31.67 -13.70
CA LYS A 763 4.79 -31.96 -15.09
C LYS A 763 3.83 -30.89 -15.64
N SER A 764 2.86 -30.46 -14.83
CA SER A 764 1.90 -29.41 -15.21
C SER A 764 2.57 -28.04 -15.30
N CYS A 765 3.49 -27.72 -14.38
CA CYS A 765 4.29 -26.50 -14.46
C CYS A 765 5.15 -26.48 -15.73
N ILE A 766 5.81 -27.59 -16.09
CA ILE A 766 6.60 -27.69 -17.32
C ILE A 766 5.71 -27.50 -18.57
N LYS A 767 4.51 -28.08 -18.59
CA LYS A 767 3.54 -27.88 -19.67
C LYS A 767 3.12 -26.41 -19.78
N ALA A 768 2.90 -25.73 -18.66
CA ALA A 768 2.50 -24.33 -18.60
C ALA A 768 3.57 -23.33 -19.11
N LEU A 769 4.82 -23.77 -19.29
CA LEU A 769 5.87 -22.98 -19.96
C LEU A 769 5.51 -22.67 -21.43
N GLU A 770 4.68 -23.51 -22.06
CA GLU A 770 4.25 -23.34 -23.45
C GLU A 770 2.98 -22.46 -23.58
N ASP A 771 2.41 -21.97 -22.48
CA ASP A 771 1.19 -21.16 -22.51
C ASP A 771 1.45 -19.80 -23.22
N PRO A 772 0.49 -19.30 -24.05
CA PRO A 772 0.64 -18.01 -24.70
C PRO A 772 0.75 -16.85 -23.71
N SER A 773 0.12 -16.96 -22.53
CA SER A 773 0.16 -15.96 -21.48
C SER A 773 1.52 -15.96 -20.78
N TRP A 774 2.17 -14.81 -20.80
CA TRP A 774 3.41 -14.59 -20.07
C TRP A 774 3.22 -14.68 -18.55
N ARG A 775 2.02 -14.40 -18.01
CA ARG A 775 1.71 -14.56 -16.58
C ARG A 775 1.72 -16.03 -16.17
N VAL A 776 1.06 -16.88 -16.95
CA VAL A 776 1.05 -18.34 -16.74
C VAL A 776 2.46 -18.89 -16.83
N LYS A 777 3.25 -18.46 -17.83
CA LYS A 777 4.67 -18.82 -17.95
C LYS A 777 5.49 -18.37 -16.74
N SER A 778 5.31 -17.13 -16.27
CA SER A 778 6.03 -16.60 -15.11
C SER A 778 5.71 -17.38 -13.83
N ALA A 779 4.43 -17.64 -13.56
CA ALA A 779 3.99 -18.44 -12.42
C ALA A 779 4.52 -19.89 -12.51
N ALA A 780 4.54 -20.49 -13.69
CA ALA A 780 5.12 -21.81 -13.92
C ALA A 780 6.62 -21.84 -13.65
N ILE A 781 7.40 -20.88 -14.16
CA ILE A 781 8.85 -20.77 -13.92
C ILE A 781 9.11 -20.63 -12.41
N ARG A 782 8.37 -19.76 -11.72
CA ARG A 782 8.49 -19.57 -10.28
C ARG A 782 8.17 -20.84 -9.51
N ALA A 783 7.05 -21.50 -9.81
CA ALA A 783 6.65 -22.74 -9.16
C ALA A 783 7.71 -23.82 -9.34
N ILE A 784 8.31 -23.94 -10.53
CA ILE A 784 9.42 -24.85 -10.79
C ILE A 784 10.62 -24.53 -9.88
N GLY A 785 11.01 -23.26 -9.78
CA GLY A 785 12.11 -22.83 -8.92
C GLY A 785 11.86 -23.09 -7.42
N GLU A 786 10.62 -22.93 -6.96
CA GLU A 786 10.21 -23.21 -5.58
C GLU A 786 10.17 -24.72 -5.28
N ILE A 787 9.69 -25.54 -6.23
CA ILE A 787 9.68 -27.02 -6.12
C ILE A 787 11.12 -27.57 -6.12
N LEU A 788 11.95 -27.10 -7.05
CA LEU A 788 13.32 -27.59 -7.30
C LEU A 788 14.40 -26.77 -6.57
N ASN A 789 14.06 -26.13 -5.46
CA ASN A 789 14.99 -25.34 -4.66
C ASN A 789 16.11 -26.20 -4.03
N GLU A 790 17.38 -25.79 -4.15
CA GLU A 790 18.53 -26.57 -3.65
C GLU A 790 18.59 -26.63 -2.12
N GLY A 791 18.31 -25.52 -1.44
CA GLY A 791 18.24 -25.49 0.03
C GLY A 791 17.18 -26.45 0.56
N ARG A 792 16.07 -26.59 -0.17
CA ARG A 792 15.04 -27.58 0.10
C ARG A 792 15.52 -29.00 -0.18
N LEU A 793 16.22 -29.27 -1.29
CA LEU A 793 16.81 -30.59 -1.56
C LEU A 793 17.69 -31.05 -0.39
N GLN A 794 18.53 -30.15 0.11
CA GLN A 794 19.42 -30.45 1.23
C GLN A 794 18.63 -30.74 2.52
N ALA A 795 17.57 -29.97 2.80
CA ALA A 795 16.68 -30.24 3.92
C ALA A 795 15.99 -31.62 3.79
N LEU A 796 15.45 -31.95 2.61
CA LEU A 796 14.82 -33.25 2.32
C LEU A 796 15.78 -34.42 2.48
N LYS A 797 17.03 -34.31 1.98
CA LYS A 797 18.07 -35.32 2.15
C LYS A 797 18.40 -35.54 3.62
N THR A 798 18.51 -34.45 4.38
CA THR A 798 18.82 -34.48 5.81
C THR A 798 17.67 -35.12 6.59
N MET A 799 16.41 -34.79 6.26
CA MET A 799 15.24 -35.44 6.83
C MET A 799 15.19 -36.93 6.50
N LYS A 800 15.47 -37.31 5.24
CA LYS A 800 15.55 -38.73 4.83
C LYS A 800 16.58 -39.49 5.66
N GLN A 801 17.74 -38.89 5.91
CA GLN A 801 18.76 -39.50 6.77
C GLN A 801 18.29 -39.61 8.23
N ALA A 802 17.59 -38.60 8.76
CA ALA A 802 17.00 -38.65 10.09
C ALA A 802 15.98 -39.80 10.19
N VAL A 803 15.06 -39.93 9.22
CA VAL A 803 14.08 -41.02 9.12
C VAL A 803 14.76 -42.39 9.06
N LEU A 804 15.74 -42.58 8.17
CA LEU A 804 16.47 -43.85 8.05
C LEU A 804 17.20 -44.24 9.33
N LYS A 805 17.83 -43.28 10.03
CA LYS A 805 18.51 -43.52 11.32
C LYS A 805 17.49 -43.84 12.41
N THR A 806 16.35 -43.16 12.41
CA THR A 806 15.24 -43.38 13.34
C THR A 806 14.67 -44.78 13.19
N LEU A 807 14.37 -45.21 11.96
CA LEU A 807 13.94 -46.58 11.65
C LEU A 807 14.97 -47.63 12.07
N ALA A 808 16.27 -47.35 11.88
CA ALA A 808 17.34 -48.29 12.23
C ALA A 808 17.60 -48.40 13.74
N ARG A 809 17.38 -47.33 14.51
CA ARG A 809 17.68 -47.24 15.95
C ARG A 809 16.44 -47.29 16.84
N ASN A 810 15.25 -47.19 16.24
CA ASN A 810 13.97 -47.05 16.92
C ASN A 810 13.97 -45.89 17.95
N ASP A 811 14.50 -44.73 17.55
CA ASP A 811 14.77 -43.57 18.41
C ASP A 811 14.10 -42.29 17.89
N PRO A 812 12.89 -41.94 18.40
CA PRO A 812 12.14 -40.75 17.97
C PRO A 812 12.86 -39.42 18.21
N SER A 813 13.87 -39.37 19.09
CA SER A 813 14.60 -38.13 19.41
C SER A 813 15.33 -37.54 18.20
N LEU A 814 15.69 -38.37 17.21
CA LEU A 814 16.35 -37.93 15.99
C LEU A 814 15.44 -37.12 15.06
N ILE A 815 14.14 -37.42 15.05
CA ILE A 815 13.14 -36.62 14.33
C ILE A 815 12.91 -35.30 15.07
N LYS A 816 12.81 -35.36 16.40
CA LYS A 816 12.71 -34.18 17.25
C LYS A 816 13.88 -33.21 17.03
N ASP A 817 15.11 -33.72 17.03
CA ASP A 817 16.32 -32.92 16.82
C ASP A 817 16.34 -32.25 15.44
N TYR A 818 15.85 -32.95 14.40
CA TYR A 818 15.71 -32.37 13.08
C TYR A 818 14.68 -31.23 13.07
N LEU A 819 13.51 -31.44 13.70
CA LEU A 819 12.44 -30.46 13.75
C LEU A 819 12.77 -29.23 14.61
N ALA A 820 13.70 -29.38 15.57
CA ALA A 820 14.22 -28.27 16.37
C ALA A 820 15.06 -27.27 15.55
N ASP A 821 15.61 -27.69 14.40
CA ASP A 821 16.21 -26.81 13.40
C ASP A 821 15.10 -26.16 12.56
N GLY A 822 14.56 -25.05 13.08
CA GLY A 822 13.43 -24.35 12.49
C GLY A 822 13.61 -24.00 11.01
N GLU A 823 14.81 -23.71 10.54
CA GLU A 823 15.03 -23.38 9.12
C GLU A 823 14.88 -24.60 8.21
N ASN A 824 15.45 -25.75 8.59
CA ASN A 824 15.32 -26.99 7.83
C ASN A 824 13.92 -27.60 7.95
N ALA A 825 13.32 -27.52 9.14
CA ALA A 825 11.95 -27.97 9.39
C ALA A 825 10.95 -27.23 8.49
N LEU A 826 11.04 -25.90 8.38
CA LEU A 826 10.20 -25.09 7.50
C LEU A 826 10.31 -25.49 6.02
N ARG A 827 11.50 -25.92 5.57
CA ARG A 827 11.72 -26.34 4.17
C ARG A 827 11.08 -27.68 3.84
N VAL A 828 10.85 -28.54 4.83
CA VAL A 828 10.22 -29.86 4.65
C VAL A 828 8.76 -29.93 5.12
N LEU A 829 8.24 -28.87 5.75
CA LEU A 829 6.85 -28.78 6.19
C LEU A 829 5.83 -29.28 5.14
N PRO A 830 5.91 -28.88 3.86
CA PRO A 830 4.94 -29.36 2.87
C PRO A 830 4.99 -30.87 2.60
N VAL A 831 6.13 -31.54 2.87
CA VAL A 831 6.20 -33.02 2.84
C VAL A 831 5.40 -33.59 4.00
N LEU A 832 5.58 -33.02 5.19
CA LEU A 832 4.97 -33.51 6.42
C LEU A 832 3.44 -33.40 6.34
N SER A 833 2.92 -32.29 5.81
CA SER A 833 1.48 -32.09 5.57
C SER A 833 0.86 -33.08 4.57
N ASN A 834 1.66 -33.81 3.78
CA ASN A 834 1.17 -34.82 2.85
C ASN A 834 1.04 -36.22 3.47
N VAL A 835 1.67 -36.46 4.62
CA VAL A 835 1.80 -37.80 5.22
C VAL A 835 1.06 -37.89 6.54
N ILE A 836 1.04 -36.80 7.30
CA ILE A 836 0.50 -36.81 8.65
C ILE A 836 -0.91 -36.21 8.59
N PRO A 837 -1.98 -37.01 8.73
CA PRO A 837 -3.35 -36.53 8.82
C PRO A 837 -3.56 -35.97 10.22
N ILE A 838 -3.06 -34.77 10.46
CA ILE A 838 -3.19 -34.10 11.75
C ILE A 838 -4.46 -33.22 11.70
N ASP A 839 -5.22 -33.21 12.78
CA ASP A 839 -6.25 -32.21 13.02
C ASP A 839 -5.67 -30.79 12.82
N TYR A 840 -6.44 -29.88 12.23
CA TYR A 840 -6.03 -28.51 11.95
C TYR A 840 -5.47 -27.79 13.20
N GLN A 841 -6.09 -28.00 14.36
CA GLN A 841 -5.68 -27.36 15.62
C GLN A 841 -4.25 -27.76 16.00
N ASP A 842 -3.95 -29.04 15.87
CA ASP A 842 -2.66 -29.63 16.15
C ASP A 842 -1.64 -29.21 15.08
N HIS A 843 -2.00 -29.20 13.79
CA HIS A 843 -1.10 -28.74 12.71
C HIS A 843 -0.64 -27.29 12.91
N LYS A 844 -1.57 -26.39 13.27
CA LYS A 844 -1.27 -24.98 13.57
C LYS A 844 -0.41 -24.83 14.82
N GLN A 845 -0.66 -25.65 15.83
CA GLN A 845 0.17 -25.71 17.04
C GLN A 845 1.61 -26.12 16.68
N TYR A 846 1.79 -27.09 15.79
CA TYR A 846 3.11 -27.58 15.37
C TYR A 846 3.83 -26.63 14.40
N GLU A 847 3.13 -25.98 13.48
CA GLU A 847 3.70 -24.93 12.63
C GLU A 847 4.18 -23.74 13.48
N ARG A 848 3.40 -23.34 14.49
CA ARG A 848 3.82 -22.35 15.50
C ARG A 848 5.03 -22.81 16.29
N VAL A 849 5.09 -24.06 16.71
CA VAL A 849 6.26 -24.62 17.44
C VAL A 849 7.53 -24.53 16.58
N ILE A 850 7.43 -24.85 15.28
CA ILE A 850 8.54 -24.76 14.32
C ILE A 850 8.94 -23.30 14.05
N LEU A 851 7.98 -22.38 13.97
CA LEU A 851 8.21 -20.95 13.73
C LEU A 851 8.74 -20.19 14.97
N TRP A 852 8.36 -20.58 16.19
CA TRP A 852 8.66 -19.85 17.44
C TRP A 852 9.73 -20.48 18.34
N LYS A 853 10.48 -21.50 17.87
CA LYS A 853 11.49 -22.23 18.68
C LYS A 853 10.92 -22.66 20.06
N GLY A 854 9.68 -23.15 20.08
CA GLY A 854 9.00 -23.48 21.33
C GLY A 854 9.74 -24.56 22.15
N LYS A 855 9.95 -24.31 23.44
CA LYS A 855 10.41 -25.33 24.42
C LYS A 855 9.21 -26.10 24.97
N GLY A 856 9.30 -27.42 25.09
CA GLY A 856 8.36 -28.25 25.88
C GLY A 856 7.86 -29.52 25.21
N ASP A 857 6.76 -30.06 25.75
CA ASP A 857 6.13 -31.36 25.45
C ASP A 857 5.50 -31.44 24.03
N THR A 858 5.16 -30.30 23.41
CA THR A 858 4.48 -30.24 22.10
C THR A 858 5.34 -30.62 20.90
N LEU A 859 6.65 -30.33 20.94
CA LEU A 859 7.58 -30.79 19.90
C LEU A 859 7.80 -32.31 20.00
N GLU A 860 7.71 -32.89 21.20
CA GLU A 860 7.81 -34.32 21.43
C GLU A 860 6.58 -35.06 20.88
N GLU A 861 5.38 -34.53 21.13
CA GLU A 861 4.13 -35.04 20.56
C GLU A 861 4.16 -35.03 19.03
N TYR A 862 4.61 -33.92 18.42
CA TYR A 862 4.71 -33.84 16.96
C TYR A 862 5.73 -34.83 16.39
N ALA A 863 6.91 -34.92 17.01
CA ALA A 863 7.93 -35.87 16.60
C ALA A 863 7.45 -37.33 16.74
N SER A 864 6.65 -37.63 17.76
CA SER A 864 6.00 -38.93 17.94
C SER A 864 4.97 -39.21 16.84
N CYS A 865 4.17 -38.22 16.45
CA CYS A 865 3.23 -38.37 15.35
C CYS A 865 3.94 -38.61 14.01
N VAL A 866 5.01 -37.87 13.72
CA VAL A 866 5.88 -38.11 12.55
C VAL A 866 6.49 -39.52 12.61
N PHE A 867 6.85 -39.98 13.81
CA PHE A 867 7.44 -41.31 14.05
C PHE A 867 6.47 -42.45 13.68
N ASP A 868 5.17 -42.27 13.90
CA ASP A 868 4.15 -43.27 13.54
C ASP A 868 3.95 -43.42 12.02
N HIS A 869 4.43 -42.45 11.22
CA HIS A 869 4.28 -42.42 9.76
C HIS A 869 5.62 -42.49 8.99
N LEU A 870 6.69 -43.00 9.60
CA LEU A 870 8.04 -42.98 8.99
C LEU A 870 8.16 -43.72 7.66
N GLU A 871 7.43 -44.83 7.47
CA GLU A 871 7.48 -45.62 6.23
C GLU A 871 6.85 -44.86 5.05
N GLU A 872 5.68 -44.25 5.26
CA GLU A 872 5.00 -43.41 4.27
C GLU A 872 5.82 -42.15 3.97
N LEU A 873 6.37 -41.52 5.01
CA LEU A 873 7.25 -40.37 4.88
C LEU A 873 8.49 -40.71 4.09
N LEU A 874 9.11 -41.87 4.33
CA LEU A 874 10.27 -42.32 3.58
C LEU A 874 9.94 -42.43 2.09
N LEU A 875 8.82 -43.04 1.71
CA LEU A 875 8.38 -43.16 0.31
C LEU A 875 8.23 -41.79 -0.37
N ILE A 876 7.62 -40.81 0.30
CA ILE A 876 7.48 -39.45 -0.25
C ILE A 876 8.84 -38.77 -0.37
N LEU A 877 9.70 -38.89 0.64
CA LEU A 877 11.06 -38.36 0.61
C LEU A 877 11.88 -38.99 -0.52
N GLU A 878 11.72 -40.29 -0.79
CA GLU A 878 12.38 -40.96 -1.92
C GLU A 878 11.92 -40.40 -3.27
N ARG A 879 10.61 -40.20 -3.43
CA ARG A 879 10.03 -39.59 -4.64
C ARG A 879 10.54 -38.17 -4.83
N TRP A 880 10.32 -37.31 -3.83
CA TRP A 880 10.64 -35.89 -3.91
C TRP A 880 12.13 -35.65 -4.07
N THR A 881 13.01 -36.34 -3.34
CA THR A 881 14.47 -36.25 -3.59
C THR A 881 14.86 -36.82 -4.95
N GLY A 882 14.15 -37.84 -5.43
CA GLY A 882 14.36 -38.44 -6.75
C GLY A 882 13.99 -37.51 -7.92
N ASP A 883 13.01 -36.62 -7.74
CA ASP A 883 12.56 -35.68 -8.76
C ASP A 883 13.57 -34.58 -9.06
N PHE A 884 14.45 -34.24 -8.09
CA PHE A 884 15.57 -33.34 -8.34
C PHE A 884 16.58 -33.88 -9.37
N ARG A 885 16.55 -35.19 -9.70
CA ARG A 885 17.33 -35.73 -10.83
C ARG A 885 16.91 -35.12 -12.17
N GLN A 886 15.68 -34.60 -12.26
CA GLN A 886 15.17 -33.92 -13.44
C GLN A 886 15.63 -32.45 -13.50
N SER A 887 16.17 -31.90 -12.40
CA SER A 887 16.54 -30.48 -12.28
C SER A 887 17.41 -29.98 -13.44
N PRO A 888 18.49 -30.67 -13.85
CA PRO A 888 19.29 -30.21 -14.99
C PRO A 888 18.50 -30.16 -16.30
N SER A 889 17.64 -31.14 -16.56
CA SER A 889 16.80 -31.15 -17.77
C SER A 889 15.72 -30.06 -17.74
N VAL A 890 15.21 -29.72 -16.56
CA VAL A 890 14.21 -28.65 -16.39
C VAL A 890 14.90 -27.29 -16.51
N ALA A 891 16.11 -27.14 -15.96
CA ALA A 891 16.93 -25.93 -16.09
C ALA A 891 17.21 -25.58 -17.56
N GLU A 892 17.50 -26.58 -18.41
CA GLU A 892 17.64 -26.39 -19.86
C GLU A 892 16.36 -25.84 -20.50
N ARG A 893 15.17 -26.21 -20.00
CA ARG A 893 13.88 -25.65 -20.47
C ARG A 893 13.63 -24.24 -19.97
N LEU A 894 14.19 -23.85 -18.82
CA LEU A 894 14.08 -22.49 -18.29
C LEU A 894 15.06 -21.51 -18.96
N ARG A 895 16.21 -22.00 -19.43
CA ARG A 895 17.29 -21.16 -19.98
C ARG A 895 16.84 -20.21 -21.10
N PRO A 896 15.98 -20.58 -22.07
CA PRO A 896 15.50 -19.66 -23.10
C PRO A 896 14.80 -18.41 -22.54
N TYR A 897 14.15 -18.52 -21.38
CA TYR A 897 13.44 -17.39 -20.77
C TYR A 897 14.37 -16.32 -20.20
N LEU A 898 15.65 -16.62 -19.99
CA LEU A 898 16.67 -15.61 -19.63
C LEU A 898 16.92 -14.59 -20.75
N SER A 899 16.43 -14.84 -21.96
CA SER A 899 16.54 -13.90 -23.09
C SER A 899 15.18 -13.60 -23.72
N ASP A 900 14.09 -13.84 -22.98
CA ASP A 900 12.73 -13.51 -23.44
C ASP A 900 12.56 -11.99 -23.63
N ARG A 901 11.66 -11.60 -24.54
CA ARG A 901 11.29 -10.20 -24.75
C ARG A 901 10.68 -9.58 -23.49
N GLU A 902 9.95 -10.39 -22.70
CA GLU A 902 9.25 -9.96 -21.50
C GLU A 902 10.21 -9.91 -20.29
N PRO A 903 10.47 -8.72 -19.70
CA PRO A 903 11.39 -8.59 -18.57
C PRO A 903 11.02 -9.45 -17.35
N ALA A 904 9.73 -9.62 -17.08
CA ALA A 904 9.27 -10.46 -15.97
C ALA A 904 9.68 -11.94 -16.13
N LEU A 905 9.66 -12.47 -17.35
CA LEU A 905 10.12 -13.84 -17.63
C LEU A 905 11.63 -13.96 -17.45
N ARG A 906 12.42 -12.98 -17.91
CA ARG A 906 13.87 -12.95 -17.68
C ARG A 906 14.20 -12.92 -16.19
N LYS A 907 13.54 -12.04 -15.44
CA LYS A 907 13.70 -11.90 -13.98
C LYS A 907 13.37 -13.20 -13.25
N THR A 908 12.21 -13.77 -13.52
CA THR A 908 11.72 -14.96 -12.82
C THR A 908 12.53 -16.20 -13.19
N ALA A 909 12.98 -16.31 -14.44
CA ALA A 909 13.90 -17.36 -14.86
C ALA A 909 15.27 -17.22 -14.19
N ALA A 910 15.80 -16.00 -14.08
CA ALA A 910 17.07 -15.74 -13.40
C ALA A 910 16.99 -16.16 -11.93
N TYR A 911 15.95 -15.70 -11.22
CA TYR A 911 15.70 -16.04 -9.83
C TYR A 911 15.55 -17.56 -9.64
N SER A 912 14.72 -18.22 -10.46
CA SER A 912 14.42 -19.65 -10.31
C SER A 912 15.64 -20.52 -10.57
N LEU A 913 16.45 -20.21 -11.59
CA LEU A 913 17.71 -20.93 -11.85
C LEU A 913 18.75 -20.71 -10.75
N GLY A 914 18.74 -19.54 -10.11
CA GLY A 914 19.53 -19.29 -8.89
C GLY A 914 19.09 -20.17 -7.72
N GLN A 915 17.79 -20.22 -7.44
CA GLN A 915 17.23 -21.06 -6.36
C GLN A 915 17.47 -22.56 -6.57
N MET A 916 17.50 -23.02 -7.82
CA MET A 916 17.82 -24.40 -8.19
C MET A 916 19.33 -24.71 -8.12
N ASN A 917 20.18 -23.71 -7.88
CA ASN A 917 21.64 -23.82 -7.90
C ASN A 917 22.19 -24.44 -9.20
N GLU A 918 21.60 -24.08 -10.35
CA GLU A 918 21.95 -24.63 -11.66
C GLU A 918 23.19 -23.95 -12.25
N LYS A 919 24.38 -24.47 -11.91
CA LYS A 919 25.68 -23.88 -12.29
C LYS A 919 25.85 -23.62 -13.79
N SER A 920 25.18 -24.42 -14.62
CA SER A 920 25.18 -24.25 -16.08
C SER A 920 24.59 -22.91 -16.54
N ALA A 921 23.76 -22.25 -15.72
CA ALA A 921 23.16 -20.95 -16.00
C ALA A 921 24.07 -19.76 -15.65
N ILE A 922 25.16 -19.96 -14.93
CA ILE A 922 26.08 -18.88 -14.48
C ILE A 922 26.48 -17.95 -15.64
N PRO A 923 26.90 -18.43 -16.83
CA PRO A 923 27.25 -17.54 -17.93
C PRO A 923 26.08 -16.67 -18.41
N ASN A 924 24.85 -17.20 -18.46
CA ASN A 924 23.67 -16.45 -18.84
C ASN A 924 23.28 -15.42 -17.78
N LEU A 925 23.34 -15.78 -16.50
CA LEU A 925 23.09 -14.87 -15.39
C LEU A 925 24.11 -13.72 -15.39
N ILE A 926 25.40 -14.01 -15.60
CA ILE A 926 26.44 -12.99 -15.76
C ILE A 926 26.08 -12.03 -16.89
N ALA A 927 25.59 -12.51 -18.04
CA ALA A 927 25.16 -11.64 -19.14
C ALA A 927 24.01 -10.70 -18.72
N LEU A 928 23.08 -11.16 -17.89
CA LEU A 928 21.96 -10.37 -17.37
C LEU A 928 22.38 -9.21 -16.45
N LEU A 929 23.62 -9.16 -15.96
CA LEU A 929 24.13 -7.97 -15.27
C LEU A 929 24.18 -6.72 -16.17
N ASN A 930 24.08 -6.89 -17.51
CA ASN A 930 23.93 -5.81 -18.48
C ASN A 930 22.49 -5.64 -19.00
N ASP A 931 21.51 -6.33 -18.45
CA ASP A 931 20.11 -6.23 -18.92
C ASP A 931 19.61 -4.77 -18.82
N PRO A 932 18.83 -4.27 -19.80
CA PRO A 932 18.25 -2.93 -19.72
C PRO A 932 17.32 -2.77 -18.51
N ASP A 933 16.61 -3.84 -18.12
CA ASP A 933 15.72 -3.83 -16.96
C ASP A 933 16.52 -3.93 -15.65
N LEU A 934 16.15 -3.11 -14.66
CA LEU A 934 16.84 -3.05 -13.37
C LEU A 934 16.52 -4.27 -12.50
N HIS A 935 15.28 -4.77 -12.52
CA HIS A 935 14.86 -5.90 -11.70
C HIS A 935 15.47 -7.21 -12.20
N VAL A 936 15.66 -7.35 -13.52
CA VAL A 936 16.40 -8.48 -14.11
C VAL A 936 17.86 -8.49 -13.65
N ARG A 937 18.50 -7.31 -13.59
CA ARG A 937 19.86 -7.17 -13.05
C ARG A 937 19.94 -7.55 -11.58
N ASP A 938 19.01 -7.07 -10.75
CA ASP A 938 18.99 -7.37 -9.31
C ASP A 938 18.74 -8.87 -9.06
N ALA A 939 17.81 -9.47 -9.80
CA ALA A 939 17.57 -10.91 -9.74
C ALA A 939 18.83 -11.69 -10.14
N SER A 940 19.56 -11.25 -11.17
CA SER A 940 20.84 -11.86 -11.55
C SER A 940 21.89 -11.70 -10.44
N VAL A 941 22.02 -10.53 -9.81
CA VAL A 941 22.96 -10.32 -8.70
C VAL A 941 22.67 -11.26 -7.53
N LEU A 942 21.40 -11.34 -7.10
CA LEU A 942 20.98 -12.23 -6.01
C LEU A 942 21.23 -13.69 -6.35
N SER A 943 20.91 -14.08 -7.59
CA SER A 943 21.10 -15.46 -8.05
C SER A 943 22.58 -15.82 -8.13
N LEU A 944 23.43 -14.95 -8.70
CA LEU A 944 24.87 -15.17 -8.79
C LEU A 944 25.54 -15.28 -7.43
N ALA A 945 25.07 -14.52 -6.43
CA ALA A 945 25.59 -14.62 -5.07
C ALA A 945 25.27 -15.99 -4.42
N HIS A 946 24.15 -16.62 -4.79
CA HIS A 946 23.76 -17.93 -4.29
C HIS A 946 24.68 -19.08 -4.75
N PHE A 947 25.41 -18.89 -5.86
CA PHE A 947 26.39 -19.87 -6.35
C PHE A 947 27.74 -19.82 -5.62
N GLU A 948 27.92 -18.89 -4.67
CA GLU A 948 29.13 -18.72 -3.88
C GLU A 948 30.41 -18.72 -4.74
N ASP A 949 31.36 -19.60 -4.45
CA ASP A 949 32.67 -19.69 -5.11
C ASP A 949 32.59 -20.12 -6.59
N ASP A 950 31.51 -20.79 -7.01
CA ASP A 950 31.35 -21.30 -8.38
C ASP A 950 31.17 -20.16 -9.40
N ALA A 951 30.66 -19.00 -8.97
CA ALA A 951 30.47 -17.85 -9.84
C ALA A 951 31.74 -17.00 -10.02
N LEU A 952 32.77 -17.17 -9.17
CA LEU A 952 33.90 -16.23 -9.08
C LEU A 952 34.77 -16.20 -10.34
N ASP A 953 35.18 -17.36 -10.85
CA ASP A 953 36.07 -17.43 -12.02
C ASP A 953 35.38 -16.94 -13.31
N PRO A 954 34.12 -17.36 -13.61
CA PRO A 954 33.35 -16.79 -14.72
C PRO A 954 33.14 -15.27 -14.59
N LEU A 955 32.83 -14.79 -13.38
CA LEU A 955 32.61 -13.37 -13.12
C LEU A 955 33.91 -12.57 -13.29
N ARG A 956 35.03 -13.05 -12.75
CA ARG A 956 36.38 -12.48 -12.95
C ARG A 956 36.72 -12.34 -14.42
N LEU A 957 36.41 -13.36 -15.24
CA LEU A 957 36.65 -13.31 -16.68
C LEU A 957 35.79 -12.23 -17.35
N ALA A 958 34.50 -12.16 -17.02
CA ALA A 958 33.59 -11.17 -17.59
C ALA A 958 33.95 -9.72 -17.18
N MET A 959 34.48 -9.54 -15.97
CA MET A 959 34.93 -8.24 -15.45
C MET A 959 36.16 -7.64 -16.16
N LYS A 960 36.83 -8.41 -17.04
CA LYS A 960 37.96 -7.89 -17.86
C LYS A 960 37.52 -6.91 -18.95
N GLY A 961 36.24 -6.91 -19.35
CA GLY A 961 35.70 -5.97 -20.34
C GLY A 961 35.68 -4.51 -19.86
N GLU A 962 35.48 -3.55 -20.76
CA GLU A 962 35.62 -2.11 -20.42
C GLU A 962 34.44 -1.48 -19.68
N ASN A 963 33.29 -2.15 -19.55
CA ASN A 963 32.07 -1.59 -18.95
C ASN A 963 32.20 -1.39 -17.41
N PRO A 964 32.24 -0.14 -16.91
CA PRO A 964 32.36 0.11 -15.48
C PRO A 964 31.09 -0.18 -14.66
N SER A 965 29.91 -0.12 -15.28
CA SER A 965 28.64 -0.43 -14.61
C SER A 965 28.52 -1.92 -14.32
N PHE A 966 28.93 -2.76 -15.28
CA PHE A 966 29.01 -4.21 -15.11
C PHE A 966 29.94 -4.60 -13.96
N ARG A 967 31.16 -4.03 -13.92
CA ARG A 967 32.13 -4.32 -12.85
C ARG A 967 31.60 -3.99 -11.46
N ILE A 968 30.72 -3.01 -11.33
CA ILE A 968 30.15 -2.64 -10.03
C ILE A 968 29.10 -3.63 -9.57
N LEU A 969 28.24 -4.09 -10.48
CA LEU A 969 27.28 -5.15 -10.18
C LEU A 969 28.00 -6.47 -9.86
N ALA A 970 29.07 -6.78 -10.60
CA ALA A 970 29.93 -7.92 -10.30
C ALA A 970 30.58 -7.80 -8.92
N LEU A 971 31.09 -6.63 -8.53
CA LEU A 971 31.59 -6.40 -7.17
C LEU A 971 30.48 -6.48 -6.09
N ASP A 972 29.22 -6.18 -6.42
CA ASP A 972 28.09 -6.36 -5.49
C ASP A 972 27.77 -7.84 -5.29
N VAL A 973 27.81 -8.65 -6.35
CA VAL A 973 27.77 -10.12 -6.25
C VAL A 973 28.89 -10.61 -5.33
N LEU A 974 30.14 -10.23 -5.60
CA LEU A 974 31.29 -10.64 -4.80
C LEU A 974 31.15 -10.25 -3.32
N SER A 975 30.58 -9.08 -3.03
CA SER A 975 30.37 -8.62 -1.65
C SER A 975 29.33 -9.41 -0.85
N LYS A 976 28.50 -10.19 -1.55
CA LYS A 976 27.46 -11.04 -0.94
C LYS A 976 27.94 -12.49 -0.79
N VAL A 977 29.09 -12.83 -1.36
CA VAL A 977 29.71 -14.15 -1.24
C VAL A 977 30.68 -14.14 -0.06
N ASN A 978 30.37 -14.90 0.99
CA ASN A 978 31.19 -14.99 2.20
C ASN A 978 32.40 -15.93 1.98
N SER A 979 33.39 -15.50 1.19
CA SER A 979 34.57 -16.29 0.81
C SER A 979 35.84 -15.45 0.73
N GLU A 980 36.96 -16.01 1.23
CA GLU A 980 38.29 -15.41 1.07
C GLU A 980 38.71 -15.28 -0.39
N ARG A 981 38.23 -16.15 -1.30
CA ARG A 981 38.48 -16.01 -2.74
C ARG A 981 37.74 -14.81 -3.32
N ALA A 982 36.49 -14.59 -2.90
CA ALA A 982 35.71 -13.42 -3.30
C ALA A 982 36.39 -12.13 -2.81
N LYS A 983 36.86 -12.13 -1.56
CA LYS A 983 37.64 -11.03 -0.97
C LYS A 983 38.91 -10.72 -1.75
N ALA A 984 39.74 -11.73 -2.04
CA ALA A 984 40.95 -11.56 -2.84
C ALA A 984 40.65 -10.99 -4.25
N LEU A 985 39.55 -11.43 -4.87
CA LEU A 985 39.12 -10.90 -6.16
C LEU A 985 38.67 -9.44 -6.06
N ILE A 986 37.98 -9.05 -4.99
CA ILE A 986 37.60 -7.66 -4.73
C ILE A 986 38.87 -6.79 -4.56
N GLU A 987 39.90 -7.28 -3.88
CA GLU A 987 41.17 -6.56 -3.66
C GLU A 987 41.87 -6.15 -4.97
N GLU A 988 41.78 -6.96 -6.03
CA GLU A 988 42.32 -6.65 -7.36
C GLU A 988 41.76 -5.35 -7.95
N TYR A 989 40.55 -4.95 -7.54
CA TYR A 989 39.85 -3.77 -8.06
C TYR A 989 40.02 -2.52 -7.19
N LEU A 990 40.75 -2.58 -6.07
CA LEU A 990 41.03 -1.43 -5.19
C LEU A 990 41.77 -0.28 -5.89
N ASN A 991 42.58 -0.62 -6.91
CA ASN A 991 43.38 0.32 -7.70
C ASN A 991 42.87 0.51 -9.14
N ASN A 992 41.64 0.08 -9.44
CA ASN A 992 41.05 0.21 -10.79
C ASN A 992 41.04 1.67 -11.30
N PRO A 993 41.28 1.98 -12.58
CA PRO A 993 41.30 3.37 -13.07
C PRO A 993 39.95 4.10 -12.89
N ASN A 994 38.82 3.38 -12.91
CA ASN A 994 37.52 4.00 -12.71
C ASN A 994 37.23 4.25 -11.21
N PRO A 995 36.99 5.50 -10.78
CA PRO A 995 36.80 5.85 -9.37
C PRO A 995 35.59 5.16 -8.73
N ASN A 996 34.55 4.89 -9.51
CA ASN A 996 33.35 4.21 -9.01
C ASN A 996 33.58 2.73 -8.75
N VAL A 997 34.42 2.07 -9.57
CA VAL A 997 34.82 0.67 -9.38
C VAL A 997 35.70 0.53 -8.14
N ARG A 998 36.69 1.42 -7.93
CA ARG A 998 37.51 1.44 -6.70
C ARG A 998 36.67 1.60 -5.43
N ARG A 999 35.71 2.54 -5.47
CA ARG A 999 34.81 2.81 -4.34
C ARG A 999 33.96 1.59 -4.00
N MET A 1000 33.43 0.90 -5.02
CA MET A 1000 32.68 -0.32 -4.82
C MET A 1000 33.55 -1.44 -4.25
N ALA A 1001 34.78 -1.63 -4.75
CA ALA A 1001 35.71 -2.64 -4.25
C ALA A 1001 36.02 -2.43 -2.75
N ARG A 1002 36.31 -1.19 -2.32
CA ARG A 1002 36.54 -0.88 -0.89
C ARG A 1002 35.32 -1.18 -0.03
N ARG A 1003 34.13 -0.87 -0.53
CA ARG A 1003 32.89 -1.14 0.19
C ARG A 1003 32.59 -2.63 0.27
N ALA A 1004 32.87 -3.36 -0.80
CA ALA A 1004 32.68 -4.81 -0.86
C ALA A 1004 33.56 -5.56 0.14
N LEU A 1005 34.76 -5.05 0.46
CA LEU A 1005 35.61 -5.58 1.54
C LEU A 1005 35.16 -5.21 2.96
N GLY A 1006 34.32 -4.19 3.09
CA GLY A 1006 33.82 -3.73 4.40
C GLY A 1006 32.47 -4.34 4.79
N ARG A 1007 31.87 -5.14 3.90
CA ARG A 1007 30.81 -6.09 4.18
C ARG A 1007 31.48 -7.43 4.47
#